data_AF-A0A2S6IFE5-F1
#
_entry.id   AF-A0A2S6IFE5-F1
#
_cell.length_a   1.000
_cell.length_b   1.000
_cell.length_c   1.000
_cell.angle_alpha   90.00
_cell.angle_beta   90.00
_cell.angle_gamma   90.00
#
_symmetry.space_group_name_H-M   'P 1'
#
loop_
_entity.id
_entity.type
_entity.pdbx_description
1 polymer ?
#
loop_
_entity_poly.entity_id
_entity_poly.type
_entity_poly.pdbx_seq_one_letter_code
_entity_poly.pdbx_strand_id
1 'polypeptide(L)'
;MDGAASPDSTSGATAAEGTARPRSRRRGRRIAAVTALAVAGILVPLTGQDEDARAASLVPFEDCAALDGWFTDMALSRVGPYGLEHGGERGWFDAVLSGPESGPMPASGGAFASGRAAATAEDSAAGGTGGAVGPGATGTNVQEEGVDEPDLVKVVGDLVLTVTGDRFHVLRVSGGDLQPLGALDLPGGGGYELLVAGQRAVVVGSGFDHGGMPIPVEGDGGIGGTSAAALPGAPGASTTRITVVDFSRPAQPRLVRTDEVEGGYVSARASGGAVRLVLGSTPALPFTYPQMRELPPEDPSSPDPELSHPRVVEPSPADLEAAEAANRAVVEGMQGADWLPHRVVRDDSGRIVERTPAVGCRDVAHPSAPAGLGTTYVLTLDATAPDVPTRDSTAVAAETGTVYASPDRLYVATSRWQGDGSSTELHSFDTSDPDGTTYRASGAVKGSILGQWALDEHDGLMRVATTVGGGGGWGIGGARLAGQPSESFVTVLAEEGDELVPRGSVGGLGPDESIRSVRWFDDLALVVTFRQTDPLYAVDLSDPASPRVAGELKVNGYSGYLHPLGDGLVLGVGMDGTADGTLTTAQVSTFDVRDPAKLGRVDAEALPGGWTDVEGDSRAFSYLPAQRLALVPVSGESGSHLVAVRVAESGELSVAGDFAQGVETWLVRAAPVPDGVVTVSETYTEKGSERFLTLLELPGLTPRDEVRLD
;
A
#
# COMPACT_ATOMS: atom_id res chain seq x y z
N MET A 1 12.90 -71.41 35.46
CA MET A 1 12.50 -71.87 34.12
C MET A 1 11.33 -71.00 33.71
N ASP A 2 11.61 -70.00 32.87
CA ASP A 2 10.93 -69.67 31.60
C ASP A 2 9.42 -69.92 31.49
N GLY A 3 8.65 -68.96 30.94
CA GLY A 3 7.22 -69.24 30.68
C GLY A 3 6.28 -68.21 30.05
N ALA A 4 6.66 -66.95 29.79
CA ALA A 4 5.97 -66.00 28.89
C ALA A 4 4.48 -65.59 29.15
N ALA A 5 4.08 -64.54 28.42
CA ALA A 5 2.72 -64.10 28.05
C ALA A 5 1.77 -63.45 29.10
N SER A 6 1.32 -62.25 28.72
CA SER A 6 0.10 -61.51 29.15
C SER A 6 -1.19 -62.23 28.65
N PRO A 7 -2.46 -61.80 28.97
CA PRO A 7 -2.86 -60.45 29.43
C PRO A 7 -4.06 -60.31 30.41
N ASP A 8 -4.36 -59.04 30.70
CA ASP A 8 -5.71 -58.43 30.85
C ASP A 8 -6.50 -58.48 32.20
N SER A 9 -7.41 -57.51 32.31
CA SER A 9 -8.59 -57.42 33.19
C SER A 9 -8.44 -57.10 34.69
N THR A 10 -8.61 -55.81 35.00
CA THR A 10 -9.57 -55.22 35.98
C THR A 10 -9.74 -55.72 37.43
N SER A 11 -10.26 -54.80 38.26
CA SER A 11 -10.83 -54.95 39.61
C SER A 11 -9.85 -54.84 40.79
N GLY A 12 -10.29 -54.45 42.00
CA GLY A 12 -11.69 -54.24 42.41
C GLY A 12 -11.86 -53.21 43.54
N ALA A 13 -13.11 -52.79 43.74
CA ALA A 13 -13.53 -51.89 44.82
C ALA A 13 -14.18 -52.67 45.98
N THR A 14 -14.04 -52.15 47.20
CA THR A 14 -14.81 -52.54 48.40
C THR A 14 -14.93 -51.32 49.34
N ALA A 15 -15.95 -51.17 50.19
CA ALA A 15 -17.32 -51.70 50.24
C ALA A 15 -18.14 -50.88 51.29
N ALA A 16 -19.40 -51.27 51.53
CA ALA A 16 -20.39 -50.72 52.47
C ALA A 16 -20.97 -49.32 52.10
N GLU A 17 -22.28 -49.04 51.99
CA GLU A 17 -23.59 -49.56 52.48
C GLU A 17 -24.26 -48.68 53.55
N GLY A 18 -25.61 -48.63 53.53
CA GLY A 18 -26.47 -47.79 54.40
C GLY A 18 -26.81 -46.42 53.78
N THR A 19 -27.98 -46.12 53.20
CA THR A 19 -29.38 -46.15 53.71
C THR A 19 -29.60 -45.29 54.98
N ALA A 20 -30.54 -44.34 55.06
CA ALA A 20 -31.56 -43.87 54.10
C ALA A 20 -31.95 -42.37 54.21
N ARG A 21 -32.67 -41.92 53.16
CA ARG A 21 -33.43 -40.66 52.90
C ARG A 21 -34.37 -40.14 54.02
N PRO A 22 -35.01 -38.94 53.90
CA PRO A 22 -34.83 -37.80 52.96
C PRO A 22 -34.96 -36.36 53.57
N ARG A 23 -34.90 -35.33 52.69
CA ARG A 23 -35.29 -33.89 52.84
C ARG A 23 -34.29 -33.00 53.64
N SER A 24 -34.05 -31.74 53.26
CA SER A 24 -34.30 -31.02 51.98
C SER A 24 -33.55 -29.67 51.91
N ARG A 25 -33.05 -29.29 50.72
CA ARG A 25 -32.62 -27.93 50.31
C ARG A 25 -31.67 -27.14 51.26
N ARG A 26 -30.38 -27.06 50.91
CA ARG A 26 -29.72 -25.76 50.59
C ARG A 26 -28.29 -25.93 50.01
N ARG A 27 -27.92 -24.95 49.19
CA ARG A 27 -26.60 -24.58 48.63
C ARG A 27 -25.37 -25.44 49.00
N GLY A 28 -24.75 -26.04 47.98
CA GLY A 28 -23.32 -26.37 47.96
C GLY A 28 -22.71 -25.88 46.66
N ARG A 29 -21.69 -25.01 46.71
CA ARG A 29 -20.90 -24.62 45.54
C ARG A 29 -20.15 -25.84 45.01
N ARG A 30 -20.16 -26.07 43.69
CA ARG A 30 -19.05 -26.73 43.01
C ARG A 30 -18.35 -25.67 42.18
N ILE A 31 -17.08 -25.47 42.45
CA ILE A 31 -16.21 -24.59 41.67
C ILE A 31 -15.79 -25.40 40.45
N ALA A 32 -16.25 -25.01 39.26
CA ALA A 32 -15.58 -25.40 38.03
C ALA A 32 -14.31 -24.54 37.95
N ALA A 33 -13.14 -25.17 37.87
CA ALA A 33 -11.90 -24.46 37.60
C ALA A 33 -11.86 -24.11 36.12
N VAL A 34 -12.32 -22.91 35.78
CA VAL A 34 -12.05 -22.31 34.48
C VAL A 34 -10.59 -21.85 34.52
N THR A 35 -9.74 -22.54 33.77
CA THR A 35 -8.34 -22.14 33.58
C THR A 35 -8.31 -20.97 32.61
N ALA A 36 -8.66 -19.78 33.10
CA ALA A 36 -8.41 -18.54 32.36
C ALA A 36 -6.88 -18.35 32.26
N LEU A 37 -6.33 -18.51 31.05
CA LEU A 37 -5.07 -17.86 30.74
C LEU A 37 -5.37 -16.37 30.74
N ALA A 38 -4.91 -15.66 31.77
CA ALA A 38 -4.84 -14.22 31.71
C ALA A 38 -3.72 -13.87 30.71
N VAL A 39 -4.11 -13.38 29.53
CA VAL A 39 -3.17 -12.72 28.61
C VAL A 39 -2.71 -11.45 29.32
N ALA A 40 -1.56 -11.55 29.99
CA ALA A 40 -0.96 -10.44 30.69
C ALA A 40 -0.27 -9.55 29.65
N GLY A 41 -1.03 -8.61 29.07
CA GLY A 41 -0.48 -7.58 28.19
C GLY A 41 0.71 -6.90 28.86
N ILE A 42 1.89 -7.02 28.24
CA ILE A 42 3.12 -6.43 28.77
C ILE A 42 3.07 -4.94 28.47
N LEU A 43 3.00 -4.12 29.52
CA LEU A 43 3.15 -2.67 29.38
C LEU A 43 4.62 -2.40 28.98
N VAL A 44 4.85 -2.13 27.70
CA VAL A 44 6.20 -1.96 27.15
C VAL A 44 6.78 -0.63 27.65
N PRO A 45 7.96 -0.61 28.30
CA PRO A 45 8.58 0.65 28.69
C PRO A 45 9.04 1.43 27.44
N LEU A 46 8.61 2.69 27.32
CA LEU A 46 8.92 3.58 26.18
C LEU A 46 10.41 3.91 26.00
N THR A 47 11.28 3.47 26.92
CA THR A 47 12.72 3.73 26.89
C THR A 47 13.35 3.34 25.56
N GLY A 48 13.90 4.33 24.86
CA GLY A 48 14.47 4.23 23.52
C GLY A 48 13.64 4.87 22.41
N GLN A 49 12.33 5.07 22.61
CA GLN A 49 11.52 5.81 21.61
C GLN A 49 11.82 7.31 21.62
N ASP A 50 12.27 7.87 22.75
CA ASP A 50 12.69 9.27 22.87
C ASP A 50 13.86 9.65 21.92
N GLU A 51 14.67 8.67 21.47
CA GLU A 51 15.76 8.90 20.52
C GLU A 51 15.27 8.80 19.06
N ASP A 52 14.41 7.83 18.73
CA ASP A 52 13.78 7.73 17.40
C ASP A 52 12.81 8.92 17.13
N ALA A 53 12.02 9.34 18.13
CA ALA A 53 11.11 10.48 18.01
C ALA A 53 11.86 11.79 17.77
N ARG A 54 13.01 11.98 18.44
CA ARG A 54 13.90 13.13 18.19
C ARG A 54 14.63 13.05 16.87
N ALA A 55 14.96 11.85 16.38
CA ALA A 55 15.51 11.67 15.04
C ALA A 55 14.51 12.09 13.95
N ALA A 56 13.21 11.88 14.20
CA ALA A 56 12.12 12.19 13.28
C ALA A 56 11.66 13.66 13.27
N SER A 57 12.01 14.50 14.26
CA SER A 57 11.55 15.90 14.26
C SER A 57 12.12 16.67 13.06
N LEU A 58 11.23 17.19 12.21
CA LEU A 58 11.64 17.86 10.97
C LEU A 58 11.93 19.34 11.17
N VAL A 59 13.01 19.82 10.56
CA VAL A 59 13.39 21.24 10.51
C VAL A 59 13.21 21.76 9.06
N PRO A 60 12.52 22.90 8.84
CA PRO A 60 12.45 23.53 7.52
C PRO A 60 13.80 24.18 7.17
N PHE A 61 14.25 24.08 5.91
CA PHE A 61 15.49 24.73 5.49
C PHE A 61 15.35 26.26 5.43
N GLU A 62 16.27 27.00 6.07
CA GLU A 62 16.24 28.47 6.09
C GLU A 62 16.43 29.09 4.69
N ASP A 63 17.22 28.44 3.83
CA ASP A 63 17.41 28.74 2.41
C ASP A 63 18.00 27.54 1.65
N CYS A 64 18.25 27.72 0.34
CA CYS A 64 18.81 26.68 -0.51
C CYS A 64 20.25 26.26 -0.15
N ALA A 65 21.05 27.10 0.53
CA ALA A 65 22.41 26.75 0.89
C ALA A 65 22.47 25.82 2.11
N ALA A 66 21.50 25.94 3.03
CA ALA A 66 21.27 24.94 4.07
C ALA A 66 20.84 23.58 3.48
N LEU A 67 19.95 23.61 2.48
CA LEU A 67 19.52 22.43 1.72
C LEU A 67 20.68 21.77 0.98
N ASP A 68 21.48 22.56 0.24
CA ASP A 68 22.67 22.09 -0.46
C ASP A 68 23.65 21.37 0.46
N GLY A 69 23.99 21.98 1.60
CA GLY A 69 24.90 21.36 2.57
C GLY A 69 24.40 20.01 3.06
N TRP A 70 23.10 19.91 3.38
CA TRP A 70 22.50 18.68 3.89
C TRP A 70 22.45 17.56 2.86
N PHE A 71 22.00 17.82 1.63
CA PHE A 71 22.01 16.83 0.55
C PHE A 71 23.44 16.45 0.12
N THR A 72 24.35 17.42 0.06
CA THR A 72 25.77 17.20 -0.29
C THR A 72 26.46 16.32 0.74
N ASP A 73 26.35 16.62 2.04
CA ASP A 73 26.97 15.81 3.10
C ASP A 73 26.45 14.36 3.09
N MET A 74 25.14 14.16 2.93
CA MET A 74 24.56 12.83 2.79
C MET A 74 25.07 12.08 1.57
N ALA A 75 25.14 12.73 0.40
CA ALA A 75 25.62 12.11 -0.82
C ALA A 75 27.14 11.83 -0.77
N LEU A 76 27.96 12.75 -0.25
CA LEU A 76 29.41 12.56 -0.08
C LEU A 76 29.77 11.46 0.92
N SER A 77 28.87 11.15 1.86
CA SER A 77 29.01 10.01 2.80
C SER A 77 28.75 8.63 2.16
N ARG A 78 28.13 8.60 0.97
CA ARG A 78 27.73 7.37 0.24
C ARG A 78 28.36 7.24 -1.13
N VAL A 79 28.91 8.30 -1.71
CA VAL A 79 29.43 8.29 -3.08
C VAL A 79 30.72 7.47 -3.20
N GLY A 80 30.76 6.60 -4.21
CA GLY A 80 31.86 5.71 -4.56
C GLY A 80 32.05 5.62 -6.09
N PRO A 81 32.83 4.65 -6.59
CA PRO A 81 33.07 4.48 -8.02
C PRO A 81 31.81 4.13 -8.83
N TYR A 82 30.82 3.47 -8.22
CA TYR A 82 29.57 3.04 -8.88
C TYR A 82 28.37 3.94 -8.53
N GLY A 83 28.60 5.23 -8.29
CA GLY A 83 27.55 6.17 -7.86
C GLY A 83 27.35 6.16 -6.35
N LEU A 84 26.10 6.02 -5.87
CA LEU A 84 25.79 5.95 -4.43
C LEU A 84 25.88 4.50 -3.91
N GLU A 85 26.88 4.22 -3.09
CA GLU A 85 26.97 2.97 -2.33
C GLU A 85 25.81 2.91 -1.33
N HIS A 86 24.97 1.88 -1.47
CA HIS A 86 23.85 1.67 -0.57
C HIS A 86 24.40 1.13 0.76
N GLY A 87 24.10 1.83 1.85
CA GLY A 87 24.77 1.68 3.15
C GLY A 87 24.56 0.31 3.80
N GLY A 88 25.37 -0.68 3.42
CA GLY A 88 25.37 -2.03 3.98
C GLY A 88 25.64 -3.14 2.97
N GLU A 89 25.37 -2.94 1.67
CA GLU A 89 25.32 -4.05 0.71
C GLU A 89 26.19 -3.86 -0.55
N ARG A 90 27.28 -4.63 -0.61
CA ARG A 90 28.05 -4.86 -1.86
C ARG A 90 27.35 -5.85 -2.81
N GLY A 91 26.26 -6.46 -2.38
CA GLY A 91 25.71 -7.67 -2.99
C GLY A 91 25.19 -7.52 -4.42
N TRP A 92 24.69 -6.35 -4.82
CA TRP A 92 24.01 -6.20 -6.12
C TRP A 92 24.98 -6.32 -7.32
N PHE A 93 26.17 -5.70 -7.23
CA PHE A 93 27.18 -5.84 -8.29
C PHE A 93 27.88 -7.21 -8.26
N ASP A 94 28.21 -7.75 -7.08
CA ASP A 94 28.79 -9.10 -6.95
C ASP A 94 27.85 -10.18 -7.51
N ALA A 95 26.53 -10.05 -7.31
CA ALA A 95 25.53 -10.99 -7.81
C ALA A 95 25.30 -10.93 -9.34
N VAL A 96 25.52 -9.77 -9.97
CA VAL A 96 25.41 -9.63 -11.44
C VAL A 96 26.65 -10.19 -12.14
N LEU A 97 27.83 -10.10 -11.53
CA LEU A 97 29.07 -10.71 -12.05
C LEU A 97 29.15 -12.22 -11.76
N SER A 98 28.56 -12.68 -10.66
CA SER A 98 28.47 -14.09 -10.26
C SER A 98 27.31 -14.81 -10.99
N GLY A 99 27.46 -15.01 -12.30
CA GLY A 99 26.41 -15.57 -13.17
C GLY A 99 25.81 -16.91 -12.67
N PRO A 100 24.49 -17.14 -12.86
CA PRO A 100 23.80 -18.26 -12.22
C PRO A 100 24.12 -19.62 -12.85
N GLU A 101 24.55 -20.59 -12.04
CA GLU A 101 24.44 -22.01 -12.40
C GLU A 101 22.94 -22.38 -12.56
N SER A 102 22.63 -23.19 -13.57
CA SER A 102 21.28 -23.26 -14.14
C SER A 102 20.24 -23.97 -13.25
N GLY A 103 19.24 -23.20 -12.79
CA GLY A 103 18.02 -23.67 -12.15
C GLY A 103 16.77 -22.98 -12.70
N PRO A 104 15.58 -23.61 -12.67
CA PRO A 104 14.36 -23.04 -13.23
C PRO A 104 13.75 -21.95 -12.34
N MET A 105 13.39 -20.82 -12.95
CA MET A 105 12.72 -19.69 -12.29
C MET A 105 11.25 -20.01 -11.98
N PRO A 106 10.76 -19.85 -10.73
CA PRO A 106 9.34 -19.74 -10.44
C PRO A 106 8.85 -18.30 -10.73
N ALA A 107 7.58 -18.15 -11.13
CA ALA A 107 6.96 -16.84 -11.28
C ALA A 107 6.28 -16.40 -9.98
N SER A 108 6.50 -15.16 -9.57
CA SER A 108 5.78 -14.53 -8.45
C SER A 108 5.63 -13.02 -8.70
N GLY A 109 4.39 -12.57 -8.91
CA GLY A 109 4.07 -11.15 -8.96
C GLY A 109 3.95 -10.55 -7.56
N GLY A 110 4.35 -9.30 -7.40
CA GLY A 110 4.09 -8.49 -6.22
C GLY A 110 3.93 -7.04 -6.65
N ALA A 111 2.81 -6.42 -6.30
CA ALA A 111 2.49 -5.03 -6.63
C ALA A 111 2.42 -4.18 -5.35
N PHE A 112 2.81 -2.91 -5.46
CA PHE A 112 2.84 -1.95 -4.36
C PHE A 112 1.48 -1.25 -4.24
N ALA A 113 1.05 -0.90 -3.02
CA ALA A 113 -0.31 -0.42 -2.74
C ALA A 113 -0.34 0.96 -2.06
N SER A 114 -1.35 1.77 -2.38
CA SER A 114 -1.53 3.14 -1.87
C SER A 114 -2.99 3.64 -1.96
N GLY A 115 -3.31 4.78 -1.32
CA GLY A 115 -4.65 5.40 -1.26
C GLY A 115 -4.83 6.33 -0.05
N ARG A 116 -6.02 6.96 0.09
CA ARG A 116 -6.84 7.11 1.34
C ARG A 116 -6.90 8.35 2.29
N ALA A 117 -8.17 8.79 2.53
CA ALA A 117 -8.81 9.08 3.85
C ALA A 117 -9.31 10.52 4.30
N ALA A 118 -10.30 10.59 5.23
CA ALA A 118 -11.30 11.67 5.51
C ALA A 118 -12.13 11.60 6.86
N ALA A 119 -12.93 12.62 7.27
CA ALA A 119 -13.83 12.66 8.47
C ALA A 119 -14.76 13.92 8.41
N THR A 120 -15.57 14.41 9.38
CA THR A 120 -15.77 14.35 10.87
C THR A 120 -17.25 14.74 11.22
N ALA A 121 -17.76 14.86 12.46
CA ALA A 121 -17.80 14.00 13.67
C ALA A 121 -18.77 14.61 14.75
N GLU A 122 -19.51 13.81 15.53
CA GLU A 122 -20.28 14.08 16.81
C GLU A 122 -21.05 12.79 17.19
N ASP A 123 -21.36 12.37 18.43
CA ASP A 123 -20.91 12.69 19.81
C ASP A 123 -21.15 11.46 20.74
N SER A 124 -20.24 11.24 21.70
CA SER A 124 -20.31 10.43 22.95
C SER A 124 -21.45 9.42 23.18
N ALA A 125 -21.13 8.10 23.13
CA ALA A 125 -20.89 7.29 24.34
C ALA A 125 -21.02 5.76 24.13
N ALA A 126 -20.04 5.02 24.69
CA ALA A 126 -19.98 3.56 24.80
C ALA A 126 -19.74 2.78 23.50
N GLY A 127 -18.47 2.75 23.04
CA GLY A 127 -17.89 1.67 22.25
C GLY A 127 -18.73 1.14 21.08
N GLY A 128 -19.18 2.04 20.21
CA GLY A 128 -19.83 1.65 18.97
C GLY A 128 -18.82 1.19 17.94
N THR A 129 -19.06 0.07 17.26
CA THR A 129 -18.70 0.05 15.84
C THR A 129 -19.67 0.99 15.14
N GLY A 130 -19.15 1.93 14.34
CA GLY A 130 -19.99 2.84 13.55
C GLY A 130 -21.00 2.13 12.63
N GLY A 131 -21.85 2.93 11.99
CA GLY A 131 -22.85 2.44 11.04
C GLY A 131 -22.25 1.64 9.88
N ALA A 132 -23.10 0.92 9.16
CA ALA A 132 -22.69 0.15 7.98
C ALA A 132 -22.11 1.09 6.91
N VAL A 133 -20.85 0.88 6.54
CA VAL A 133 -20.13 1.77 5.62
C VAL A 133 -20.51 1.42 4.18
N GLY A 134 -20.77 2.43 3.34
CA GLY A 134 -20.92 2.27 1.89
C GLY A 134 -19.67 2.77 1.15
N PRO A 135 -19.56 2.53 -0.17
CA PRO A 135 -18.65 3.30 -1.01
C PRO A 135 -18.97 4.80 -0.90
N GLY A 136 -17.94 5.63 -1.07
CA GLY A 136 -18.06 7.08 -1.00
C GLY A 136 -18.91 7.67 -2.13
N ALA A 137 -19.08 9.00 -2.12
CA ALA A 137 -19.94 9.73 -3.06
C ALA A 137 -19.62 9.54 -4.55
N THR A 138 -18.45 8.97 -4.87
CA THR A 138 -17.95 8.66 -6.21
C THR A 138 -18.03 7.17 -6.58
N GLY A 139 -18.69 6.33 -5.77
CA GLY A 139 -18.93 4.91 -6.05
C GLY A 139 -17.78 3.96 -5.68
N THR A 140 -16.74 4.42 -4.98
CA THR A 140 -15.55 3.62 -4.61
C THR A 140 -15.37 3.48 -3.10
N ASN A 141 -14.80 2.39 -2.62
CA ASN A 141 -14.61 2.11 -1.18
C ASN A 141 -13.47 2.93 -0.55
N VAL A 142 -13.83 4.06 0.07
CA VAL A 142 -12.92 4.96 0.81
C VAL A 142 -12.61 4.44 2.23
N GLN A 143 -11.57 4.94 2.90
CA GLN A 143 -11.25 4.46 4.26
C GLN A 143 -12.30 4.91 5.30
N GLU A 144 -12.87 6.08 5.02
CA GLU A 144 -12.98 7.22 5.93
C GLU A 144 -13.81 8.28 5.17
N GLU A 145 -14.69 9.04 5.83
CA GLU A 145 -15.82 9.72 5.18
C GLU A 145 -15.55 11.20 4.82
N GLY A 146 -15.51 11.55 3.53
CA GLY A 146 -15.53 12.96 3.08
C GLY A 146 -14.43 13.45 2.12
N VAL A 147 -13.44 12.62 1.77
CA VAL A 147 -12.50 12.88 0.66
C VAL A 147 -12.60 11.79 -0.40
N ASP A 148 -12.35 12.15 -1.65
CA ASP A 148 -12.23 11.19 -2.73
C ASP A 148 -10.79 10.67 -2.90
N GLU A 149 -10.69 9.43 -3.35
CA GLU A 149 -9.44 8.67 -3.54
C GLU A 149 -9.33 8.27 -5.01
N PRO A 150 -8.18 8.40 -5.69
CA PRO A 150 -8.03 7.94 -7.06
C PRO A 150 -8.46 6.49 -7.25
N ASP A 151 -9.13 6.20 -8.37
CA ASP A 151 -9.46 4.84 -8.80
C ASP A 151 -9.65 4.76 -10.32
N LEU A 152 -9.73 3.55 -10.87
CA LEU A 152 -9.85 3.30 -12.31
C LEU A 152 -11.26 3.63 -12.86
N VAL A 153 -12.25 3.78 -11.98
CA VAL A 153 -13.64 4.12 -12.31
C VAL A 153 -14.25 5.02 -11.24
N LYS A 154 -15.03 6.01 -11.66
CA LYS A 154 -15.74 6.95 -10.78
C LYS A 154 -17.18 7.12 -11.25
N VAL A 155 -18.13 7.06 -10.32
CA VAL A 155 -19.57 7.20 -10.58
C VAL A 155 -20.03 8.55 -10.04
N VAL A 156 -20.62 9.38 -10.90
CA VAL A 156 -21.07 10.74 -10.55
C VAL A 156 -22.54 10.90 -10.94
N GLY A 157 -23.43 10.52 -10.03
CA GLY A 157 -24.88 10.51 -10.27
C GLY A 157 -25.28 9.41 -11.25
N ASP A 158 -25.62 9.80 -12.48
CA ASP A 158 -25.92 8.88 -13.60
C ASP A 158 -24.69 8.62 -14.50
N LEU A 159 -23.56 9.30 -14.27
CA LEU A 159 -22.36 9.21 -15.09
C LEU A 159 -21.37 8.16 -14.57
N VAL A 160 -20.67 7.50 -15.48
CA VAL A 160 -19.49 6.67 -15.22
C VAL A 160 -18.30 7.27 -15.96
N LEU A 161 -17.22 7.51 -15.22
CA LEU A 161 -15.95 8.09 -15.68
C LEU A 161 -14.85 7.04 -15.54
N THR A 162 -14.03 6.84 -16.56
CA THR A 162 -12.93 5.86 -16.54
C THR A 162 -11.85 6.23 -17.56
N VAL A 163 -10.69 5.57 -17.52
CA VAL A 163 -9.58 5.76 -18.47
C VAL A 163 -9.12 4.41 -19.01
N THR A 164 -9.02 4.30 -20.34
CA THR A 164 -8.62 3.08 -21.07
C THR A 164 -7.67 3.44 -22.20
N GLY A 165 -6.52 2.77 -22.27
CA GLY A 165 -5.36 3.29 -22.99
C GLY A 165 -5.04 4.71 -22.53
N ASP A 166 -4.71 5.60 -23.48
CA ASP A 166 -4.58 7.05 -23.27
C ASP A 166 -5.88 7.80 -23.60
N ARG A 167 -7.04 7.29 -23.17
CA ARG A 167 -8.34 7.96 -23.41
C ARG A 167 -9.23 7.98 -22.17
N PHE A 168 -9.75 9.16 -21.84
CA PHE A 168 -10.77 9.36 -20.81
C PHE A 168 -12.16 9.21 -21.41
N HIS A 169 -13.01 8.41 -20.78
CA HIS A 169 -14.37 8.08 -21.23
C HIS A 169 -15.43 8.58 -20.26
N VAL A 170 -16.54 9.08 -20.82
CA VAL A 170 -17.73 9.49 -20.08
C VAL A 170 -18.94 8.73 -20.63
N LEU A 171 -19.52 7.86 -19.80
CA LEU A 171 -20.72 7.10 -20.08
C LEU A 171 -21.87 7.54 -19.15
N ARG A 172 -23.10 7.19 -19.50
CA ARG A 172 -24.29 7.28 -18.64
C ARG A 172 -24.89 5.89 -18.43
N VAL A 173 -25.28 5.59 -17.19
CA VAL A 173 -26.22 4.50 -16.88
C VAL A 173 -27.64 5.08 -16.90
N SER A 174 -28.54 4.50 -17.68
CA SER A 174 -29.93 4.99 -17.76
C SER A 174 -30.91 3.91 -18.23
N GLY A 175 -31.70 3.36 -17.31
CA GLY A 175 -32.80 2.44 -17.63
C GLY A 175 -32.35 1.02 -17.92
N GLY A 176 -31.13 0.65 -17.51
CA GLY A 176 -30.48 -0.62 -17.79
C GLY A 176 -29.50 -0.63 -18.98
N ASP A 177 -29.31 0.51 -19.65
CA ASP A 177 -28.34 0.67 -20.76
C ASP A 177 -27.08 1.45 -20.30
N LEU A 178 -25.93 1.16 -20.91
CA LEU A 178 -24.69 1.94 -20.85
C LEU A 178 -24.54 2.79 -22.13
N GLN A 179 -24.64 4.10 -21.98
CA GLN A 179 -24.63 5.04 -23.11
C GLN A 179 -23.34 5.86 -23.13
N PRO A 180 -22.38 5.60 -24.04
CA PRO A 180 -21.22 6.47 -24.26
C PRO A 180 -21.67 7.87 -24.67
N LEU A 181 -21.24 8.88 -23.93
CA LEU A 181 -21.60 10.28 -24.18
C LEU A 181 -20.48 11.02 -24.91
N GLY A 182 -19.25 10.84 -24.45
CA GLY A 182 -18.08 11.53 -24.96
C GLY A 182 -16.79 10.88 -24.47
N ALA A 183 -15.70 11.21 -25.14
CA ALA A 183 -14.35 10.80 -24.77
C ALA A 183 -13.35 11.91 -25.09
N LEU A 184 -12.16 11.83 -24.49
CA LEU A 184 -11.06 12.76 -24.68
C LEU A 184 -9.74 11.96 -24.72
N ASP A 185 -8.97 12.14 -25.79
CA ASP A 185 -7.62 11.59 -25.87
C ASP A 185 -6.71 12.34 -24.88
N LEU A 186 -5.95 11.60 -24.09
CA LEU A 186 -5.02 12.09 -23.07
C LEU A 186 -3.60 12.21 -23.66
N PRO A 187 -2.76 13.13 -23.15
CA PRO A 187 -1.41 13.38 -23.68
C PRO A 187 -0.35 12.32 -23.31
N GLY A 188 -0.72 11.04 -23.21
CA GLY A 188 0.17 9.92 -22.95
C GLY A 188 0.59 9.76 -21.48
N GLY A 189 0.72 8.52 -21.01
CA GLY A 189 1.29 8.24 -19.68
C GLY A 189 1.09 6.81 -19.19
N GLY A 190 -0.08 6.22 -19.45
CA GLY A 190 -0.44 4.91 -18.91
C GLY A 190 -0.60 4.89 -17.38
N GLY A 191 -0.94 3.71 -16.84
CA GLY A 191 -1.07 3.49 -15.38
C GLY A 191 -2.11 4.38 -14.70
N TYR A 192 -3.15 4.81 -15.42
CA TYR A 192 -4.02 5.90 -14.99
C TYR A 192 -4.98 5.55 -13.85
N GLU A 193 -5.01 6.40 -12.82
CA GLU A 193 -6.12 6.52 -11.86
C GLU A 193 -6.81 7.89 -12.02
N LEU A 194 -8.06 8.01 -11.57
CA LEU A 194 -8.79 9.27 -11.53
C LEU A 194 -9.52 9.53 -10.21
N LEU A 195 -9.54 10.79 -9.78
CA LEU A 195 -10.33 11.31 -8.66
C LEU A 195 -11.27 12.41 -9.17
N VAL A 196 -12.38 12.65 -8.47
CA VAL A 196 -13.39 13.65 -8.85
C VAL A 196 -13.43 14.82 -7.87
N ALA A 197 -13.32 16.04 -8.41
CA ALA A 197 -13.53 17.28 -7.69
C ALA A 197 -14.59 18.12 -8.43
N GLY A 198 -15.83 18.10 -7.93
CA GLY A 198 -16.97 18.80 -8.53
C GLY A 198 -17.31 18.26 -9.94
N GLN A 199 -17.04 19.06 -10.98
CA GLN A 199 -17.24 18.67 -12.39
C GLN A 199 -15.91 18.44 -13.14
N ARG A 200 -14.85 18.12 -12.39
CA ARG A 200 -13.52 17.83 -12.92
C ARG A 200 -13.04 16.46 -12.47
N ALA A 201 -12.45 15.72 -13.40
CA ALA A 201 -11.63 14.56 -13.08
C ALA A 201 -10.16 15.01 -13.08
N VAL A 202 -9.42 14.71 -12.02
CA VAL A 202 -7.95 14.79 -12.04
C VAL A 202 -7.46 13.38 -12.29
N VAL A 203 -6.95 13.16 -13.50
CA VAL A 203 -6.38 11.91 -13.98
C VAL A 203 -4.88 11.95 -13.75
N VAL A 204 -4.33 10.91 -13.11
CA VAL A 204 -2.90 10.81 -12.78
C VAL A 204 -2.33 9.58 -13.46
N GLY A 205 -1.31 9.74 -14.29
CA GLY A 205 -0.65 8.66 -15.04
C GLY A 205 0.84 8.55 -14.70
N SER A 206 1.33 7.30 -14.65
CA SER A 206 2.71 6.97 -14.30
C SER A 206 3.64 7.10 -15.51
N GLY A 207 4.20 8.28 -15.71
CA GLY A 207 5.16 8.60 -16.78
C GLY A 207 6.49 7.87 -16.60
N PHE A 208 6.52 6.59 -16.96
CA PHE A 208 7.79 5.88 -17.18
C PHE A 208 8.43 6.43 -18.45
N ASP A 209 9.47 7.24 -18.30
CA ASP A 209 10.36 7.59 -19.42
C ASP A 209 11.06 6.28 -19.84
N HIS A 210 10.49 5.59 -20.83
CA HIS A 210 11.05 4.40 -21.46
C HIS A 210 12.26 4.77 -22.34
N GLY A 211 13.25 5.44 -21.74
CA GLY A 211 14.64 5.40 -22.18
C GLY A 211 15.11 3.96 -22.07
N GLY A 212 14.84 3.20 -23.14
CA GLY A 212 14.95 1.74 -23.13
C GLY A 212 16.33 1.30 -22.67
N MET A 213 16.34 0.26 -21.82
CA MET A 213 17.57 -0.43 -21.41
C MET A 213 18.50 -0.55 -22.61
N PRO A 214 19.74 -0.01 -22.57
CA PRO A 214 20.60 0.02 -23.74
C PRO A 214 21.07 -1.40 -24.07
N ILE A 215 20.27 -2.11 -24.86
CA ILE A 215 20.65 -3.35 -25.51
C ILE A 215 21.91 -3.03 -26.31
N PRO A 216 23.06 -3.70 -26.05
CA PRO A 216 24.26 -3.49 -26.84
C PRO A 216 23.98 -3.88 -28.29
N VAL A 217 23.79 -2.88 -29.15
CA VAL A 217 23.63 -3.12 -30.58
C VAL A 217 25.00 -3.47 -31.13
N GLU A 218 25.20 -4.73 -31.53
CA GLU A 218 26.45 -5.21 -32.11
C GLU A 218 26.81 -4.40 -33.38
N GLY A 219 27.63 -3.37 -33.19
CA GLY A 219 28.08 -2.43 -34.21
C GLY A 219 29.60 -2.47 -34.33
N ASP A 220 30.08 -2.89 -35.49
CA ASP A 220 31.49 -3.16 -35.75
C ASP A 220 32.39 -1.91 -35.56
N GLY A 221 33.45 -2.03 -34.77
CA GLY A 221 34.56 -1.06 -34.78
C GLY A 221 34.77 -0.12 -33.60
N GLY A 222 34.61 -0.58 -32.35
CA GLY A 222 35.32 -0.03 -31.18
C GLY A 222 34.54 0.90 -30.24
N ILE A 223 34.65 0.63 -28.95
CA ILE A 223 34.02 1.38 -27.85
C ILE A 223 34.79 2.69 -27.60
N GLY A 224 34.65 3.64 -28.52
CA GLY A 224 35.31 4.94 -28.54
C GLY A 224 34.34 6.10 -28.30
N GLY A 225 33.68 6.13 -27.14
CA GLY A 225 32.68 7.15 -26.82
C GLY A 225 32.71 7.56 -25.35
N THR A 226 32.88 8.86 -25.12
CA THR A 226 32.32 9.52 -23.93
C THR A 226 30.79 9.37 -23.96
N SER A 227 30.14 9.36 -22.79
CA SER A 227 28.72 9.65 -22.64
C SER A 227 28.42 11.14 -22.93
N ALA A 228 28.82 11.62 -24.11
CA ALA A 228 28.64 13.00 -24.59
C ALA A 228 27.19 13.30 -25.06
N ALA A 229 26.24 12.69 -24.38
CA ALA A 229 24.90 13.17 -24.10
C ALA A 229 24.60 12.67 -22.67
N ALA A 230 24.37 13.50 -21.65
CA ALA A 230 23.68 14.80 -21.69
C ALA A 230 22.36 14.72 -22.48
N LEU A 231 21.70 13.56 -22.42
CA LEU A 231 20.28 13.43 -22.71
C LEU A 231 19.49 14.09 -21.58
N PRO A 232 18.53 14.99 -21.86
CA PRO A 232 17.46 15.29 -20.93
C PRO A 232 16.66 14.00 -20.72
N GLY A 233 16.61 13.50 -19.48
CA GLY A 233 16.17 12.14 -19.17
C GLY A 233 17.35 11.16 -19.10
N ALA A 234 18.02 11.12 -17.95
CA ALA A 234 18.89 9.98 -17.61
C ALA A 234 18.00 8.76 -17.27
N PRO A 235 18.43 7.51 -17.57
CA PRO A 235 17.63 6.33 -17.26
C PRO A 235 17.36 6.22 -15.76
N GLY A 236 16.09 6.23 -15.35
CA GLY A 236 15.64 6.08 -13.96
C GLY A 236 14.84 7.24 -13.39
N ALA A 237 14.80 8.41 -14.04
CA ALA A 237 13.91 9.51 -13.63
C ALA A 237 12.45 9.15 -13.94
N SER A 238 11.70 8.70 -12.93
CA SER A 238 10.25 8.56 -13.02
C SER A 238 9.59 9.93 -13.14
N THR A 239 8.51 10.05 -13.92
CA THR A 239 7.67 11.24 -13.93
C THR A 239 6.21 10.87 -13.69
N THR A 240 5.44 11.86 -13.27
CA THR A 240 3.99 11.76 -13.12
C THR A 240 3.33 12.77 -14.02
N ARG A 241 2.38 12.34 -14.85
CA ARG A 241 1.54 13.24 -15.64
C ARG A 241 0.22 13.48 -14.92
N ILE A 242 -0.06 14.73 -14.59
CA ILE A 242 -1.31 15.16 -13.96
C ILE A 242 -2.16 15.82 -15.04
N THR A 243 -3.34 15.29 -15.32
CA THR A 243 -4.21 15.76 -16.41
C THR A 243 -5.60 16.06 -15.87
N VAL A 244 -6.03 17.32 -15.96
CA VAL A 244 -7.33 17.76 -15.43
C VAL A 244 -8.35 17.90 -16.56
N VAL A 245 -9.46 17.19 -16.45
CA VAL A 245 -10.53 17.13 -17.45
C VAL A 245 -11.83 17.71 -16.89
N ASP A 246 -12.36 18.75 -17.53
CA ASP A 246 -13.72 19.26 -17.28
C ASP A 246 -14.74 18.35 -17.99
N PHE A 247 -15.67 17.79 -17.22
CA PHE A 247 -16.78 16.97 -17.72
C PHE A 247 -18.16 17.65 -17.57
N SER A 248 -18.20 18.96 -17.31
CA SER A 248 -19.44 19.76 -17.16
C SER A 248 -20.36 19.72 -18.39
N ARG A 249 -19.83 19.27 -19.53
CA ARG A 249 -20.59 18.83 -20.69
C ARG A 249 -20.19 17.39 -21.00
N PRO A 250 -20.89 16.38 -20.46
CA PRO A 250 -20.48 14.96 -20.56
C PRO A 250 -20.25 14.44 -21.98
N ALA A 251 -20.93 15.00 -22.99
CA ALA A 251 -20.73 14.65 -24.40
C ALA A 251 -19.59 15.41 -25.12
N GLN A 252 -18.92 16.32 -24.40
CA GLN A 252 -17.78 17.12 -24.87
C GLN A 252 -16.83 17.42 -23.70
N PRO A 253 -16.21 16.40 -23.08
CA PRO A 253 -15.17 16.60 -22.07
C PRO A 253 -14.02 17.42 -22.64
N ARG A 254 -13.34 18.22 -21.80
CA ARG A 254 -12.24 19.09 -22.24
C ARG A 254 -11.05 19.01 -21.31
N LEU A 255 -9.87 18.97 -21.90
CA LEU A 255 -8.62 19.23 -21.21
C LEU A 255 -8.62 20.67 -20.66
N VAL A 256 -8.35 20.81 -19.37
CA VAL A 256 -8.18 22.10 -18.67
C VAL A 256 -6.69 22.40 -18.47
N ARG A 257 -5.95 21.43 -17.94
CA ARG A 257 -4.55 21.54 -17.55
C ARG A 257 -3.85 20.19 -17.72
N THR A 258 -2.59 20.23 -18.15
CA THR A 258 -1.65 19.10 -18.04
C THR A 258 -0.39 19.60 -17.36
N ASP A 259 0.13 18.80 -16.43
CA ASP A 259 1.46 18.93 -15.87
C ASP A 259 2.24 17.63 -16.07
N GLU A 260 3.56 17.76 -16.14
CA GLU A 260 4.48 16.65 -15.95
C GLU A 260 5.45 17.07 -14.84
N VAL A 261 5.63 16.22 -13.83
CA VAL A 261 6.47 16.48 -12.65
C VAL A 261 7.36 15.29 -12.37
N GLU A 262 8.58 15.55 -11.92
CA GLU A 262 9.58 14.53 -11.60
C GLU A 262 9.26 13.81 -10.30
N GLY A 263 9.29 12.48 -10.33
CA GLY A 263 8.91 11.60 -9.24
C GLY A 263 7.75 10.66 -9.60
N GLY A 264 7.74 9.51 -8.94
CA GLY A 264 6.66 8.55 -8.98
C GLY A 264 5.46 9.03 -8.18
N TYR A 265 4.28 8.89 -8.75
CA TYR A 265 3.02 9.11 -8.06
C TYR A 265 2.85 8.07 -6.94
N VAL A 266 2.49 8.55 -5.74
CA VAL A 266 2.18 7.69 -4.59
C VAL A 266 0.69 7.57 -4.43
N SER A 267 0.00 8.70 -4.24
CA SER A 267 -1.42 8.74 -3.90
C SER A 267 -1.95 10.16 -3.98
N ALA A 268 -3.27 10.34 -4.14
CA ALA A 268 -3.90 11.67 -4.06
C ALA A 268 -5.21 11.68 -3.26
N ARG A 269 -5.69 12.87 -2.90
CA ARG A 269 -6.93 13.14 -2.15
C ARG A 269 -7.74 14.23 -2.84
N ALA A 270 -9.07 14.21 -2.72
CA ALA A 270 -9.92 15.36 -3.01
C ALA A 270 -10.72 15.78 -1.76
N SER A 271 -10.31 16.82 -1.04
CA SER A 271 -10.95 17.29 0.21
C SER A 271 -11.27 18.79 0.15
N GLY A 272 -12.46 19.21 0.60
CA GLY A 272 -12.84 20.63 0.65
C GLY A 272 -12.87 21.39 -0.70
N GLY A 273 -12.65 20.71 -1.82
CA GLY A 273 -12.43 21.33 -3.15
C GLY A 273 -10.95 21.41 -3.57
N ALA A 274 -10.03 21.17 -2.64
CA ALA A 274 -8.61 20.97 -2.90
C ALA A 274 -8.34 19.54 -3.39
N VAL A 275 -7.31 19.38 -4.22
CA VAL A 275 -6.76 18.09 -4.62
C VAL A 275 -5.29 18.05 -4.24
N ARG A 276 -4.93 17.12 -3.35
CA ARG A 276 -3.54 16.96 -2.86
C ARG A 276 -2.94 15.72 -3.45
N LEU A 277 -1.85 15.84 -4.21
CA LEU A 277 -1.11 14.72 -4.78
C LEU A 277 0.20 14.55 -4.02
N VAL A 278 0.50 13.33 -3.56
CA VAL A 278 1.77 12.96 -2.95
C VAL A 278 2.62 12.22 -3.97
N LEU A 279 3.87 12.65 -4.12
CA LEU A 279 4.84 12.14 -5.07
C LEU A 279 6.19 11.89 -4.40
N GLY A 280 6.94 10.91 -4.91
CA GLY A 280 8.29 10.57 -4.44
C GLY A 280 9.32 10.73 -5.55
N SER A 281 10.37 11.52 -5.32
CA SER A 281 11.44 11.75 -6.30
C SER A 281 12.81 11.55 -5.68
N THR A 282 13.76 11.06 -6.47
CA THR A 282 15.19 10.97 -6.11
C THR A 282 16.03 11.90 -6.99
N PRO A 283 17.09 12.54 -6.47
CA PRO A 283 17.95 13.43 -7.25
C PRO A 283 18.62 12.73 -8.43
N ALA A 284 18.49 13.29 -9.63
CA ALA A 284 19.06 12.75 -10.86
C ALA A 284 20.57 13.06 -10.96
N LEU A 285 21.40 12.23 -10.31
CA LEU A 285 22.86 12.41 -10.26
C LEU A 285 23.55 11.77 -11.49
N PRO A 286 24.18 12.55 -12.41
CA PRO A 286 24.79 12.05 -13.64
C PRO A 286 26.17 11.40 -13.39
N PHE A 287 26.19 10.29 -12.67
CA PHE A 287 27.43 9.60 -12.30
C PHE A 287 28.18 8.99 -13.49
N THR A 288 29.51 8.95 -13.35
CA THR A 288 30.44 8.23 -14.21
C THR A 288 30.70 6.86 -13.61
N TYR A 289 30.46 5.80 -14.39
CA TYR A 289 30.69 4.41 -13.99
C TYR A 289 32.00 3.90 -14.61
N PRO A 290 32.83 3.15 -13.86
CA PRO A 290 34.06 2.58 -14.39
C PRO A 290 33.72 1.49 -15.42
N GLN A 291 34.34 1.57 -16.59
CA GLN A 291 34.02 0.70 -17.72
C GLN A 291 34.83 -0.60 -17.64
N MET A 292 34.15 -1.75 -17.78
CA MET A 292 34.84 -3.01 -18.07
C MET A 292 35.52 -2.91 -19.44
N ARG A 293 36.76 -3.40 -19.55
CA ARG A 293 37.54 -3.30 -20.79
C ARG A 293 37.65 -4.65 -21.48
N GLU A 294 37.07 -4.76 -22.66
CA GLU A 294 37.36 -5.86 -23.57
C GLU A 294 38.81 -5.80 -24.06
N LEU A 295 39.54 -6.89 -23.87
CA LEU A 295 40.80 -7.18 -24.54
C LEU A 295 40.58 -8.20 -25.66
N PRO A 296 41.37 -8.15 -26.74
CA PRO A 296 41.29 -9.17 -27.78
C PRO A 296 41.62 -10.58 -27.23
N PRO A 297 41.12 -11.64 -27.88
CA PRO A 297 41.51 -13.03 -27.61
C PRO A 297 43.03 -13.22 -27.68
N GLU A 298 43.56 -14.18 -26.93
CA GLU A 298 45.00 -14.51 -26.96
C GLU A 298 45.37 -15.28 -28.22
N ASP A 299 44.49 -16.17 -28.66
CA ASP A 299 44.60 -16.89 -29.92
C ASP A 299 43.20 -17.06 -30.54
N PRO A 300 42.78 -16.15 -31.45
CA PRO A 300 41.52 -16.27 -32.18
C PRO A 300 41.44 -17.50 -33.11
N SER A 301 42.51 -18.30 -33.23
CA SER A 301 42.50 -19.57 -33.96
C SER A 301 42.47 -20.81 -33.05
N SER A 302 42.50 -20.62 -31.72
CA SER A 302 42.40 -21.70 -30.75
C SER A 302 40.99 -22.35 -30.77
N PRO A 303 40.88 -23.68 -30.64
CA PRO A 303 39.60 -24.34 -30.38
C PRO A 303 39.15 -24.19 -28.91
N ASP A 304 39.95 -23.55 -28.06
CA ASP A 304 39.65 -23.27 -26.66
C ASP A 304 38.87 -21.95 -26.51
N PRO A 305 37.64 -21.95 -25.95
CA PRO A 305 36.86 -20.73 -25.72
C PRO A 305 37.60 -19.66 -24.89
N GLU A 306 38.38 -20.06 -23.88
CA GLU A 306 39.07 -19.10 -22.99
C GLU A 306 40.17 -18.30 -23.70
N LEU A 307 40.69 -18.83 -24.81
CA LEU A 307 41.75 -18.21 -25.61
C LEU A 307 41.22 -17.52 -26.87
N SER A 308 40.05 -17.93 -27.38
CA SER A 308 39.52 -17.51 -28.69
C SER A 308 38.41 -16.44 -28.62
N HIS A 309 37.76 -16.25 -27.47
CA HIS A 309 36.83 -15.14 -27.24
C HIS A 309 37.52 -13.86 -26.71
N PRO A 310 36.95 -12.66 -26.96
CA PRO A 310 37.36 -11.44 -26.27
C PRO A 310 37.25 -11.60 -24.76
N ARG A 311 38.20 -11.01 -24.03
CA ARG A 311 38.28 -11.12 -22.57
C ARG A 311 37.84 -9.83 -21.92
N VAL A 312 36.72 -9.87 -21.21
CA VAL A 312 36.28 -8.77 -20.34
C VAL A 312 37.23 -8.69 -19.16
N VAL A 313 37.83 -7.53 -18.93
CA VAL A 313 38.71 -7.27 -17.78
C VAL A 313 38.06 -6.23 -16.88
N GLU A 314 38.05 -6.52 -15.58
CA GLU A 314 37.57 -5.62 -14.53
C GLU A 314 38.29 -4.25 -14.56
N PRO A 315 37.65 -3.16 -14.13
CA PRO A 315 38.30 -1.86 -14.01
C PRO A 315 39.52 -1.92 -13.09
N SER A 316 40.60 -1.23 -13.44
CA SER A 316 41.76 -1.15 -12.56
C SER A 316 41.48 -0.23 -11.36
N PRO A 317 42.24 -0.34 -10.25
CA PRO A 317 42.08 0.56 -9.11
C PRO A 317 42.15 2.06 -9.46
N ALA A 318 42.89 2.42 -10.52
CA ALA A 318 42.96 3.81 -11.01
C ALA A 318 41.70 4.23 -11.80
N ASP A 319 41.02 3.29 -12.46
CA ASP A 319 39.74 3.54 -13.14
C ASP A 319 38.61 3.71 -12.10
N LEU A 320 38.67 2.95 -10.99
CA LEU A 320 37.78 3.13 -9.84
C LEU A 320 38.02 4.47 -9.13
N GLU A 321 39.27 4.81 -8.82
CA GLU A 321 39.63 6.09 -8.18
C GLU A 321 39.22 7.30 -9.05
N ALA A 322 39.37 7.20 -10.37
CA ALA A 322 38.92 8.23 -11.31
C ALA A 322 37.38 8.35 -11.38
N ALA A 323 36.66 7.22 -11.32
CA ALA A 323 35.19 7.22 -11.29
C ALA A 323 34.65 7.81 -9.97
N GLU A 324 35.19 7.44 -8.81
CA GLU A 324 34.80 8.04 -7.52
C GLU A 324 35.09 9.55 -7.51
N ALA A 325 36.28 9.98 -7.97
CA ALA A 325 36.61 11.40 -8.04
C ALA A 325 35.66 12.19 -8.95
N ALA A 326 35.24 11.61 -10.08
CA ALA A 326 34.21 12.21 -10.94
C ALA A 326 32.84 12.27 -10.26
N ASN A 327 32.44 11.21 -9.54
CA ASN A 327 31.16 11.14 -8.85
C ASN A 327 31.08 12.11 -7.65
N ARG A 328 32.19 12.29 -6.91
CA ARG A 328 32.34 13.33 -5.89
C ARG A 328 32.20 14.72 -6.50
N ALA A 329 32.87 15.00 -7.62
CA ALA A 329 32.77 16.29 -8.30
C ALA A 329 31.38 16.58 -8.89
N VAL A 330 30.57 15.56 -9.20
CA VAL A 330 29.14 15.73 -9.52
C VAL A 330 28.36 16.18 -8.29
N VAL A 331 28.51 15.49 -7.15
CA VAL A 331 27.83 15.83 -5.90
C VAL A 331 28.22 17.24 -5.39
N GLU A 332 29.51 17.58 -5.41
CA GLU A 332 30.04 18.91 -5.05
C GLU A 332 29.62 20.02 -6.03
N GLY A 333 29.03 19.69 -7.18
CA GLY A 333 28.60 20.61 -8.22
C GLY A 333 27.11 20.96 -8.25
N MET A 334 26.27 20.20 -7.54
CA MET A 334 24.81 20.40 -7.45
C MET A 334 24.45 21.71 -6.72
N GLN A 335 23.37 22.39 -7.11
CA GLN A 335 22.94 23.65 -6.47
C GLN A 335 21.42 23.75 -6.27
N GLY A 336 21.02 23.89 -5.00
CA GLY A 336 19.69 24.18 -4.47
C GLY A 336 18.56 23.40 -5.12
N ALA A 337 18.03 23.98 -6.20
CA ALA A 337 17.00 23.37 -7.03
C ALA A 337 17.40 22.00 -7.61
N ASP A 338 18.67 21.78 -7.96
CA ASP A 338 19.11 20.55 -8.65
C ASP A 338 18.83 19.26 -7.85
N TRP A 339 18.75 19.36 -6.52
CA TRP A 339 18.38 18.27 -5.61
C TRP A 339 16.89 17.96 -5.58
N LEU A 340 16.03 18.89 -6.05
CA LEU A 340 14.60 18.85 -5.88
C LEU A 340 13.86 18.37 -7.15
N PRO A 341 12.64 17.81 -7.00
CA PRO A 341 11.77 17.50 -8.13
C PRO A 341 11.42 18.77 -8.92
N HIS A 342 11.39 18.67 -10.24
CA HIS A 342 10.95 19.74 -11.13
C HIS A 342 9.65 19.42 -11.85
N ARG A 343 8.90 20.47 -12.19
CA ARG A 343 7.90 20.45 -13.25
C ARG A 343 8.61 20.60 -14.59
N VAL A 344 8.27 19.75 -15.54
CA VAL A 344 8.87 19.74 -16.89
C VAL A 344 7.82 20.05 -17.95
N VAL A 345 8.23 20.76 -18.99
CA VAL A 345 7.45 21.00 -20.21
C VAL A 345 8.24 20.43 -21.38
N ARG A 346 7.61 19.56 -22.17
CA ARG A 346 8.18 18.98 -23.39
C ARG A 346 7.55 19.62 -24.62
N ASP A 347 8.31 19.69 -25.72
CA ASP A 347 7.77 20.01 -27.05
C ASP A 347 7.21 18.75 -27.74
N ASP A 348 6.61 18.95 -28.93
CA ASP A 348 6.01 17.89 -29.76
C ASP A 348 6.99 16.75 -30.14
N SER A 349 8.31 16.91 -29.90
CA SER A 349 9.32 15.88 -30.12
C SER A 349 9.69 15.08 -28.86
N GLY A 350 9.00 15.33 -27.73
CA GLY A 350 9.27 14.71 -26.42
C GLY A 350 10.47 15.32 -25.69
N ARG A 351 11.07 16.38 -26.24
CA ARG A 351 12.25 17.04 -25.68
C ARG A 351 11.84 18.08 -24.64
N ILE A 352 12.44 18.04 -23.46
CA ILE A 352 12.25 19.05 -22.41
C ILE A 352 12.71 20.43 -22.93
N VAL A 353 11.82 21.41 -22.87
CA VAL A 353 12.05 22.81 -23.25
C VAL A 353 12.03 23.78 -22.06
N GLU A 354 11.37 23.39 -20.96
CA GLU A 354 11.37 24.12 -19.70
C GLU A 354 11.42 23.10 -18.55
N ARG A 355 12.21 23.39 -17.52
CA ARG A 355 12.33 22.62 -16.28
C ARG A 355 12.39 23.63 -15.13
N THR A 356 11.43 23.60 -14.23
CA THR A 356 11.29 24.56 -13.11
C THR A 356 11.01 23.81 -11.80
N PRO A 357 11.53 24.23 -10.63
CA PRO A 357 11.33 23.49 -9.38
C PRO A 357 9.85 23.30 -9.06
N ALA A 358 9.46 22.09 -8.67
CA ALA A 358 8.09 21.76 -8.26
C ALA A 358 7.81 22.15 -6.80
N VAL A 359 8.87 22.42 -6.02
CA VAL A 359 8.87 22.85 -4.61
C VAL A 359 10.02 23.86 -4.43
N GLY A 360 9.84 24.90 -3.61
CA GLY A 360 10.91 25.82 -3.26
C GLY A 360 11.73 25.32 -2.07
N CYS A 361 13.02 25.68 -1.99
CA CYS A 361 13.94 25.17 -0.95
C CYS A 361 13.45 25.36 0.50
N ARG A 362 12.65 26.40 0.76
CA ARG A 362 12.10 26.73 2.09
C ARG A 362 10.83 25.96 2.46
N ASP A 363 10.19 25.38 1.44
CA ASP A 363 8.95 24.63 1.55
C ASP A 363 9.25 23.12 1.76
N VAL A 364 10.55 22.79 1.81
CA VAL A 364 11.14 21.48 2.14
C VAL A 364 11.58 21.48 3.61
N ALA A 365 11.18 20.46 4.36
CA ALA A 365 11.71 20.14 5.68
C ALA A 365 12.55 18.85 5.66
N HIS A 366 13.43 18.66 6.64
CA HIS A 366 14.27 17.47 6.75
C HIS A 366 14.27 16.90 8.17
N PRO A 367 14.34 15.57 8.37
CA PRO A 367 14.49 14.99 9.69
C PRO A 367 15.84 15.32 10.32
N SER A 368 15.89 15.37 11.66
CA SER A 368 17.12 15.69 12.39
C SER A 368 18.20 14.61 12.21
N ALA A 369 17.80 13.38 11.90
CA ALA A 369 18.68 12.33 11.40
C ALA A 369 18.48 12.09 9.89
N PRO A 370 19.55 11.89 9.09
CA PRO A 370 19.47 11.49 7.69
C PRO A 370 18.54 10.30 7.43
N ALA A 371 17.55 10.47 6.53
CA ALA A 371 16.48 9.51 6.25
C ALA A 371 16.37 9.08 4.77
N GLY A 372 17.37 9.39 3.94
CA GLY A 372 17.38 9.00 2.53
C GLY A 372 18.36 9.80 1.67
N LEU A 373 18.07 9.85 0.37
CA LEU A 373 18.34 10.96 -0.54
C LEU A 373 17.08 11.35 -1.34
N GLY A 374 15.99 10.59 -1.25
CA GLY A 374 14.68 10.94 -1.79
C GLY A 374 14.04 12.16 -1.14
N THR A 375 13.08 12.74 -1.87
CA THR A 375 12.21 13.82 -1.45
C THR A 375 10.77 13.41 -1.71
N THR A 376 9.96 13.35 -0.65
CA THR A 376 8.52 13.11 -0.75
C THR A 376 7.80 14.45 -0.68
N TYR A 377 6.97 14.77 -1.66
CA TYR A 377 6.37 16.09 -1.80
C TYR A 377 4.87 16.05 -2.08
N VAL A 378 4.17 17.09 -1.64
CA VAL A 378 2.72 17.26 -1.76
C VAL A 378 2.43 18.49 -2.62
N LEU A 379 1.68 18.29 -3.71
CA LEU A 379 1.17 19.37 -4.56
C LEU A 379 -0.30 19.64 -4.23
N THR A 380 -0.61 20.86 -3.79
CA THR A 380 -1.98 21.31 -3.47
C THR A 380 -2.58 22.02 -4.69
N LEU A 381 -3.58 21.42 -5.34
CA LEU A 381 -4.31 21.99 -6.48
C LEU A 381 -5.69 22.50 -6.04
N ASP A 382 -6.06 23.72 -6.42
CA ASP A 382 -7.43 24.20 -6.28
C ASP A 382 -8.28 23.69 -7.46
N ALA A 383 -8.97 22.58 -7.25
CA ALA A 383 -9.82 21.98 -8.27
C ALA A 383 -11.18 22.68 -8.44
N THR A 384 -11.38 23.85 -7.82
CA THR A 384 -12.58 24.71 -7.99
C THR A 384 -12.32 25.89 -8.94
N ALA A 385 -11.15 26.54 -8.89
CA ALA A 385 -10.81 27.67 -9.76
C ALA A 385 -10.77 27.31 -11.26
N PRO A 386 -11.04 28.25 -12.20
CA PRO A 386 -11.24 27.94 -13.62
C PRO A 386 -10.10 27.18 -14.32
N ASP A 387 -8.86 27.52 -13.98
CA ASP A 387 -7.59 27.06 -14.54
C ASP A 387 -6.92 25.96 -13.70
N VAL A 388 -7.48 25.62 -12.55
CA VAL A 388 -6.99 24.62 -11.58
C VAL A 388 -5.52 24.86 -11.22
N PRO A 389 -5.20 25.99 -10.55
CA PRO A 389 -3.84 26.35 -10.19
C PRO A 389 -3.29 25.46 -9.08
N THR A 390 -1.96 25.30 -9.05
CA THR A 390 -1.26 24.80 -7.87
C THR A 390 -1.19 25.96 -6.90
N ARG A 391 -1.85 25.84 -5.74
CA ARG A 391 -1.88 26.89 -4.72
C ARG A 391 -0.64 26.84 -3.84
N ASP A 392 -0.14 25.64 -3.58
CA ASP A 392 0.91 25.35 -2.61
C ASP A 392 1.66 24.05 -2.98
N SER A 393 2.89 23.94 -2.49
CA SER A 393 3.81 22.83 -2.72
C SER A 393 4.77 22.71 -1.53
N THR A 394 4.69 21.62 -0.77
CA THR A 394 5.57 21.34 0.38
C THR A 394 6.25 19.98 0.24
N ALA A 395 7.38 19.76 0.91
CA ALA A 395 8.09 18.49 0.86
C ALA A 395 8.81 18.12 2.16
N VAL A 396 9.14 16.83 2.26
CA VAL A 396 10.03 16.27 3.27
C VAL A 396 11.17 15.53 2.57
N ALA A 397 12.40 15.84 2.96
CA ALA A 397 13.62 15.19 2.48
C ALA A 397 13.80 13.80 3.14
N ALA A 398 12.90 12.89 2.82
CA ALA A 398 12.90 11.49 3.25
C ALA A 398 12.37 10.58 2.14
N GLU A 399 12.80 9.31 2.15
CA GLU A 399 12.31 8.30 1.22
C GLU A 399 10.79 8.12 1.32
N THR A 400 10.18 7.80 0.18
CA THR A 400 8.73 7.79 0.03
C THR A 400 8.09 6.50 0.54
N GLY A 401 6.94 6.62 1.20
CA GLY A 401 6.24 5.52 1.83
C GLY A 401 4.72 5.60 1.74
N THR A 402 4.03 5.09 2.75
CA THR A 402 2.56 5.04 2.80
C THR A 402 1.98 6.43 3.08
N VAL A 403 0.82 6.75 2.50
CA VAL A 403 0.06 7.97 2.82
C VAL A 403 -1.25 7.58 3.49
N TYR A 404 -1.64 8.33 4.53
CA TYR A 404 -2.96 8.35 5.15
C TYR A 404 -3.44 9.81 5.25
N ALA A 405 -4.73 10.06 5.44
CA ALA A 405 -5.27 11.41 5.59
C ALA A 405 -6.58 11.44 6.39
N SER A 406 -6.95 12.61 6.89
CA SER A 406 -8.31 12.97 7.28
C SER A 406 -8.71 14.19 6.40
N PRO A 407 -9.75 14.99 6.68
CA PRO A 407 -9.97 16.24 5.94
C PRO A 407 -8.86 17.24 6.23
N ASP A 408 -8.45 17.27 7.51
CA ASP A 408 -7.71 18.32 8.18
C ASP A 408 -6.27 17.90 8.53
N ARG A 409 -5.94 16.61 8.33
CA ARG A 409 -4.57 16.09 8.34
C ARG A 409 -4.23 15.27 7.09
N LEU A 410 -2.94 15.22 6.76
CA LEU A 410 -2.31 14.22 5.90
C LEU A 410 -1.08 13.67 6.63
N TYR A 411 -0.86 12.36 6.54
CA TYR A 411 0.28 11.68 7.15
C TYR A 411 1.08 10.92 6.10
N VAL A 412 2.39 11.13 6.07
CA VAL A 412 3.34 10.32 5.29
C VAL A 412 4.11 9.42 6.25
N ALA A 413 4.04 8.11 6.04
CA ALA A 413 4.69 7.09 6.86
C ALA A 413 5.85 6.45 6.09
N THR A 414 7.08 6.75 6.48
CA THR A 414 8.32 6.31 5.82
C THR A 414 8.97 5.17 6.61
N SER A 415 9.83 4.37 5.97
CA SER A 415 10.47 3.20 6.59
C SER A 415 11.97 3.38 6.75
N ARG A 416 12.43 3.45 8.01
CA ARG A 416 13.83 3.55 8.39
C ARG A 416 14.35 2.19 8.88
N TRP A 417 15.47 1.75 8.31
CA TRP A 417 16.13 0.50 8.66
C TRP A 417 17.39 0.79 9.49
N GLN A 418 17.55 0.14 10.64
CA GLN A 418 18.63 0.39 11.59
C GLN A 418 19.23 -0.94 12.07
N GLY A 419 20.32 -1.38 11.44
CA GLY A 419 20.95 -2.66 11.74
C GLY A 419 20.05 -3.84 11.33
N ASP A 420 19.64 -4.64 12.31
CA ASP A 420 18.69 -5.75 12.17
C ASP A 420 17.22 -5.36 12.49
N GLY A 421 16.97 -4.08 12.84
CA GLY A 421 15.65 -3.55 13.14
C GLY A 421 15.06 -2.63 12.07
N SER A 422 13.73 -2.44 12.12
CA SER A 422 12.99 -1.43 11.35
C SER A 422 12.17 -0.51 12.27
N SER A 423 11.91 0.69 11.78
CA SER A 423 11.07 1.71 12.41
C SER A 423 10.26 2.44 11.34
N THR A 424 9.02 2.79 11.64
CA THR A 424 8.19 3.65 10.79
C THR A 424 8.26 5.07 11.33
N GLU A 425 8.78 6.01 10.55
CA GLU A 425 8.67 7.44 10.84
C GLU A 425 7.35 7.97 10.28
N LEU A 426 6.78 8.98 10.93
CA LEU A 426 5.47 9.54 10.62
C LEU A 426 5.59 11.06 10.53
N HIS A 427 5.21 11.63 9.40
CA HIS A 427 5.24 13.07 9.14
C HIS A 427 3.81 13.58 8.93
N SER A 428 3.34 14.45 9.82
CA SER A 428 1.99 15.02 9.80
C SER A 428 1.97 16.40 9.15
N PHE A 429 0.94 16.65 8.34
CA PHE A 429 0.65 17.90 7.66
C PHE A 429 -0.80 18.29 7.96
N ASP A 430 -1.05 19.59 8.11
CA ASP A 430 -2.38 20.19 8.22
C ASP A 430 -2.95 20.46 6.83
N THR A 431 -4.18 20.01 6.62
CA THR A 431 -4.90 20.12 5.34
C THR A 431 -6.25 20.85 5.47
N SER A 432 -6.52 21.45 6.64
CA SER A 432 -7.78 22.14 6.95
C SER A 432 -8.01 23.43 6.14
N ASP A 433 -6.93 24.07 5.70
CA ASP A 433 -6.99 25.16 4.70
C ASP A 433 -6.94 24.55 3.29
N PRO A 434 -7.99 24.64 2.45
CA PRO A 434 -7.97 24.09 1.10
C PRO A 434 -6.97 24.78 0.16
N ASP A 435 -6.46 25.97 0.50
CA ASP A 435 -5.44 26.66 -0.28
C ASP A 435 -3.99 26.24 0.08
N GLY A 436 -3.76 25.34 1.05
CA GLY A 436 -2.41 24.92 1.46
C GLY A 436 -2.29 23.55 2.12
N THR A 437 -1.05 23.09 2.33
CA THR A 437 -0.69 21.88 3.09
C THR A 437 0.48 22.22 4.00
N THR A 438 0.22 22.48 5.29
CA THR A 438 1.26 22.98 6.22
C THR A 438 1.81 21.84 7.05
N TYR A 439 3.09 21.49 6.91
CA TYR A 439 3.74 20.52 7.82
C TYR A 439 3.57 20.91 9.31
N ARG A 440 3.31 19.93 10.18
CA ARG A 440 3.00 20.11 11.61
C ARG A 440 4.01 19.45 12.53
N ALA A 441 4.05 18.13 12.54
CA ALA A 441 4.76 17.36 13.56
C ALA A 441 5.23 15.99 13.04
N SER A 442 6.27 15.43 13.65
CA SER A 442 6.77 14.10 13.31
C SER A 442 7.18 13.27 14.51
N GLY A 443 7.17 11.95 14.35
CA GLY A 443 7.61 11.00 15.36
C GLY A 443 7.89 9.63 14.73
N ALA A 444 8.20 8.64 15.55
CA ALA A 444 8.55 7.30 15.08
C ALA A 444 8.00 6.20 15.99
N VAL A 445 7.69 5.06 15.38
CA VAL A 445 7.31 3.82 16.06
C VAL A 445 8.18 2.65 15.60
N LYS A 446 8.33 1.64 16.44
CA LYS A 446 9.08 0.42 16.09
C LYS A 446 8.33 -0.45 15.09
N GLY A 447 9.08 -1.10 14.19
CA GLY A 447 8.55 -2.01 13.19
C GLY A 447 8.03 -1.30 11.93
N SER A 448 7.57 -2.10 10.98
CA SER A 448 6.95 -1.65 9.73
C SER A 448 5.42 -1.76 9.80
N ILE A 449 4.72 -0.75 9.29
CA ILE A 449 3.28 -0.81 8.99
C ILE A 449 2.98 -1.76 7.82
N LEU A 450 1.75 -2.29 7.77
CA LEU A 450 1.26 -3.07 6.61
C LEU A 450 0.94 -2.17 5.40
N GLY A 451 0.56 -0.92 5.64
CA GLY A 451 0.07 0.04 4.66
C GLY A 451 -0.98 0.97 5.27
N GLN A 452 -1.71 1.72 4.43
CA GLN A 452 -2.68 2.76 4.81
C GLN A 452 -3.71 2.37 5.89
N TRP A 453 -4.13 1.10 5.90
CA TRP A 453 -5.11 0.57 6.86
C TRP A 453 -4.55 0.43 8.27
N ALA A 454 -3.23 0.36 8.41
CA ALA A 454 -2.55 0.32 9.70
C ALA A 454 -2.34 1.73 10.31
N LEU A 455 -2.97 2.75 9.73
CA LEU A 455 -2.95 4.16 10.13
C LEU A 455 -4.41 4.67 10.26
N ASP A 456 -4.66 5.53 11.25
CA ASP A 456 -5.95 6.16 11.54
C ASP A 456 -5.75 7.38 12.47
N GLU A 457 -6.62 8.40 12.39
CA GLU A 457 -6.69 9.53 13.31
C GLU A 457 -8.04 9.53 14.05
N HIS A 458 -8.03 9.59 15.38
CA HIS A 458 -9.24 9.68 16.20
C HIS A 458 -9.04 10.65 17.37
N ASP A 459 -9.96 11.60 17.57
CA ASP A 459 -9.88 12.68 18.56
C ASP A 459 -8.53 13.45 18.56
N GLY A 460 -7.92 13.60 17.38
CA GLY A 460 -6.60 14.24 17.21
C GLY A 460 -5.41 13.39 17.67
N LEU A 461 -5.62 12.09 17.89
CA LEU A 461 -4.59 11.11 18.22
C LEU A 461 -4.32 10.22 17.02
N MET A 462 -3.04 10.08 16.67
CA MET A 462 -2.60 9.20 15.59
C MET A 462 -2.51 7.76 16.10
N ARG A 463 -3.17 6.82 15.42
CA ARG A 463 -3.22 5.39 15.77
C ARG A 463 -2.48 4.59 14.71
N VAL A 464 -1.58 3.72 15.16
CA VAL A 464 -0.58 3.07 14.29
C VAL A 464 -0.39 1.61 14.69
N ALA A 465 -0.47 0.70 13.72
CA ALA A 465 -0.24 -0.73 13.91
C ALA A 465 0.99 -1.22 13.13
N THR A 466 1.95 -1.87 13.79
CA THR A 466 3.21 -2.31 13.18
C THR A 466 3.54 -3.77 13.50
N THR A 467 4.36 -4.40 12.65
CA THR A 467 5.08 -5.64 12.99
C THR A 467 6.56 -5.34 13.14
N VAL A 468 7.16 -5.79 14.24
CA VAL A 468 8.62 -5.85 14.46
C VAL A 468 9.09 -7.27 14.13
N GLY A 469 10.25 -7.39 13.48
CA GLY A 469 10.78 -8.69 13.04
C GLY A 469 9.99 -9.30 11.87
N GLY A 470 10.21 -10.58 11.59
CA GLY A 470 9.43 -11.34 10.59
C GLY A 470 9.57 -10.89 9.13
N GLY A 471 10.43 -9.90 8.85
CA GLY A 471 10.55 -9.25 7.55
C GLY A 471 10.77 -10.22 6.39
N GLY A 472 9.95 -10.06 5.34
CA GLY A 472 10.05 -10.78 4.07
C GLY A 472 11.26 -10.38 3.20
N GLY A 473 12.40 -10.09 3.82
CA GLY A 473 13.63 -9.72 3.11
C GLY A 473 14.13 -10.87 2.25
N TRP A 474 14.26 -10.60 0.94
CA TRP A 474 14.92 -11.50 0.00
C TRP A 474 16.43 -11.45 0.22
N GLY A 475 16.92 -12.22 1.20
CA GLY A 475 18.35 -12.39 1.43
C GLY A 475 19.04 -12.93 0.17
N ILE A 476 20.20 -12.36 -0.17
CA ILE A 476 21.03 -12.82 -1.30
C ILE A 476 21.27 -14.33 -1.22
N GLY A 477 21.01 -15.04 -2.33
CA GLY A 477 21.00 -16.51 -2.36
C GLY A 477 19.66 -17.17 -2.01
N GLY A 478 18.57 -16.42 -1.84
CA GLY A 478 17.21 -16.95 -1.70
C GLY A 478 16.88 -17.56 -0.32
N ALA A 479 17.76 -17.41 0.66
CA ALA A 479 17.53 -17.88 2.01
C ALA A 479 16.67 -16.88 2.81
N ARG A 480 15.42 -17.27 3.12
CA ARG A 480 14.63 -16.63 4.18
C ARG A 480 15.41 -16.71 5.49
N LEU A 481 15.53 -15.61 6.23
CA LEU A 481 16.04 -15.60 7.62
C LEU A 481 14.98 -16.17 8.59
N ALA A 482 14.64 -17.44 8.39
CA ALA A 482 13.68 -18.16 9.22
C ALA A 482 14.25 -18.38 10.64
N GLY A 483 13.70 -17.68 11.63
CA GLY A 483 14.10 -17.81 13.03
C GLY A 483 14.27 -16.48 13.80
N GLN A 484 14.19 -15.34 13.13
CA GLN A 484 13.91 -14.07 13.83
C GLN A 484 12.47 -14.12 14.37
N PRO A 485 12.23 -13.88 15.67
CA PRO A 485 10.88 -13.75 16.19
C PRO A 485 10.21 -12.51 15.61
N SER A 486 8.89 -12.52 15.50
CA SER A 486 8.11 -11.33 15.20
C SER A 486 7.02 -11.09 16.25
N GLU A 487 6.66 -9.82 16.39
CA GLU A 487 5.64 -9.36 17.32
C GLU A 487 4.99 -8.11 16.73
N SER A 488 3.66 -8.02 16.82
CA SER A 488 2.91 -6.89 16.32
C SER A 488 2.37 -6.02 17.46
N PHE A 489 2.26 -4.72 17.19
CA PHE A 489 1.98 -3.67 18.17
C PHE A 489 0.87 -2.74 17.66
N VAL A 490 0.13 -2.15 18.60
CA VAL A 490 -0.71 -0.96 18.36
C VAL A 490 -0.21 0.15 19.27
N THR A 491 0.10 1.30 18.68
CA THR A 491 0.62 2.49 19.38
C THR A 491 -0.25 3.69 19.07
N VAL A 492 -0.51 4.51 20.09
CA VAL A 492 -1.23 5.78 19.98
C VAL A 492 -0.26 6.93 20.27
N LEU A 493 -0.26 7.95 19.42
CA LEU A 493 0.59 9.14 19.52
C LEU A 493 -0.27 10.41 19.58
N ALA A 494 0.24 11.47 20.23
CA ALA A 494 -0.38 12.79 20.23
C ALA A 494 0.56 13.83 19.62
N GLU A 495 -0.01 14.86 18.97
CA GLU A 495 0.70 16.06 18.53
C GLU A 495 1.02 16.94 19.76
N GLU A 496 2.30 17.02 20.15
CA GLU A 496 2.77 17.82 21.29
C GLU A 496 3.75 18.92 20.83
N GLY A 497 3.27 19.79 19.94
CA GLY A 497 4.09 20.81 19.29
C GLY A 497 4.48 20.36 17.88
N ASP A 498 5.78 20.20 17.65
CA ASP A 498 6.39 19.68 16.43
C ASP A 498 6.79 18.18 16.52
N GLU A 499 6.51 17.52 17.66
CA GLU A 499 6.71 16.09 17.88
C GLU A 499 5.38 15.31 17.94
N LEU A 500 5.33 14.13 17.32
CA LEU A 500 4.29 13.11 17.52
C LEU A 500 4.76 12.16 18.63
N VAL A 501 4.28 12.35 19.85
CA VAL A 501 4.79 11.68 21.05
C VAL A 501 3.96 10.43 21.36
N PRO A 502 4.57 9.22 21.49
CA PRO A 502 3.85 8.02 21.92
C PRO A 502 3.22 8.18 23.31
N ARG A 503 1.89 8.01 23.38
CA ARG A 503 1.08 8.16 24.60
C ARG A 503 0.80 6.83 25.29
N GLY A 504 0.62 5.77 24.50
CA GLY A 504 0.38 4.41 24.95
C GLY A 504 0.66 3.40 23.84
N SER A 505 1.05 2.18 24.22
CA SER A 505 1.33 1.11 23.26
C SER A 505 1.04 -0.26 23.87
N VAL A 506 0.58 -1.20 23.04
CA VAL A 506 0.32 -2.60 23.39
C VAL A 506 0.97 -3.52 22.37
N GLY A 507 1.77 -4.48 22.87
CA GLY A 507 2.38 -5.56 22.07
C GLY A 507 1.69 -6.91 22.30
N GLY A 508 2.41 -7.98 21.97
CA GLY A 508 1.96 -9.37 22.11
C GLY A 508 0.96 -9.83 21.05
N LEU A 509 0.72 -9.05 20.00
CA LEU A 509 -0.19 -9.42 18.90
C LEU A 509 0.58 -10.30 17.90
N GLY A 510 0.05 -11.50 17.60
CA GLY A 510 0.62 -12.43 16.62
C GLY A 510 2.11 -12.78 16.82
N PRO A 511 2.52 -13.44 17.91
CA PRO A 511 3.91 -13.87 18.10
C PRO A 511 4.37 -14.87 17.02
N ASP A 512 5.49 -14.57 16.37
CA ASP A 512 5.99 -15.18 15.12
C ASP A 512 5.07 -15.00 13.88
N GLU A 513 4.11 -14.09 13.92
CA GLU A 513 3.21 -13.75 12.82
C GLU A 513 3.42 -12.29 12.35
N SER A 514 2.74 -11.89 11.27
CA SER A 514 2.68 -10.49 10.82
C SER A 514 1.24 -10.06 10.53
N ILE A 515 0.99 -8.75 10.59
CA ILE A 515 -0.35 -8.20 10.35
C ILE A 515 -0.79 -8.50 8.90
N ARG A 516 -2.02 -9.02 8.75
CA ARG A 516 -2.72 -9.18 7.46
C ARG A 516 -3.82 -8.14 7.24
N SER A 517 -4.42 -7.62 8.31
CA SER A 517 -5.42 -6.55 8.22
C SER A 517 -5.57 -5.80 9.54
N VAL A 518 -6.06 -4.57 9.46
CA VAL A 518 -6.43 -3.73 10.60
C VAL A 518 -7.72 -3.00 10.27
N ARG A 519 -8.66 -2.92 11.22
CA ARG A 519 -9.81 -2.02 11.14
C ARG A 519 -9.99 -1.29 12.46
N TRP A 520 -10.06 0.02 12.37
CA TRP A 520 -10.29 0.92 13.48
C TRP A 520 -11.78 1.29 13.59
N PHE A 521 -12.17 1.53 14.84
CA PHE A 521 -13.43 2.06 15.35
C PHE A 521 -13.08 2.91 16.58
N ASP A 522 -14.00 3.76 17.05
CA ASP A 522 -13.85 4.75 18.12
C ASP A 522 -12.87 4.32 19.25
N ASP A 523 -13.31 3.43 20.15
CA ASP A 523 -12.54 2.88 21.27
C ASP A 523 -11.85 1.53 20.94
N LEU A 524 -11.82 1.07 19.69
CA LEU A 524 -11.53 -0.33 19.34
C LEU A 524 -10.74 -0.48 18.03
N ALA A 525 -9.59 -1.17 18.07
CA ALA A 525 -8.94 -1.72 16.88
C ALA A 525 -9.18 -3.23 16.79
N LEU A 526 -9.49 -3.70 15.58
CA LEU A 526 -9.40 -5.11 15.20
C LEU A 526 -8.11 -5.33 14.43
N VAL A 527 -7.30 -6.29 14.85
CA VAL A 527 -5.99 -6.62 14.23
C VAL A 527 -5.97 -8.10 13.90
N VAL A 528 -5.57 -8.43 12.67
CA VAL A 528 -5.56 -9.78 12.09
C VAL A 528 -4.11 -10.15 11.78
N THR A 529 -3.61 -11.30 12.25
CA THR A 529 -2.19 -11.69 12.12
C THR A 529 -2.01 -13.15 11.69
N PHE A 530 -1.21 -13.40 10.66
CA PHE A 530 -1.13 -14.74 10.08
C PHE A 530 0.29 -15.29 9.92
N ARG A 531 0.49 -16.52 10.41
CA ARG A 531 1.53 -17.45 9.95
C ARG A 531 0.94 -18.76 9.44
N GLN A 532 -0.06 -19.30 10.15
CA GLN A 532 -0.76 -20.55 9.81
C GLN A 532 -2.22 -20.60 10.29
N THR A 533 -2.62 -19.89 11.36
CA THR A 533 -4.00 -19.90 11.87
C THR A 533 -4.27 -18.61 12.63
N ASP A 534 -5.09 -17.73 12.06
CA ASP A 534 -5.17 -16.32 12.45
C ASP A 534 -5.92 -16.10 13.78
N PRO A 535 -5.34 -15.41 14.76
CA PRO A 535 -6.05 -14.75 15.84
C PRO A 535 -6.51 -13.33 15.41
N LEU A 536 -7.80 -13.17 15.15
CA LEU A 536 -8.44 -11.86 15.17
C LEU A 536 -8.40 -11.31 16.60
N TYR A 537 -7.55 -10.32 16.84
CA TYR A 537 -7.46 -9.59 18.11
C TYR A 537 -8.44 -8.42 18.15
N ALA A 538 -9.00 -8.17 19.33
CA ALA A 538 -9.60 -6.89 19.68
C ALA A 538 -8.70 -6.15 20.66
N VAL A 539 -8.34 -4.93 20.31
CA VAL A 539 -7.55 -4.00 21.12
C VAL A 539 -8.44 -2.85 21.57
N ASP A 540 -8.63 -2.73 22.87
CA ASP A 540 -9.40 -1.69 23.54
C ASP A 540 -8.51 -0.47 23.78
N LEU A 541 -8.94 0.67 23.23
CA LEU A 541 -8.24 1.95 23.14
C LEU A 541 -8.89 3.05 24.01
N SER A 542 -9.95 2.71 24.77
CA SER A 542 -10.71 3.65 25.63
C SER A 542 -9.90 4.36 26.73
N ASP A 543 -8.65 3.93 26.93
CA ASP A 543 -7.61 4.72 27.58
C ASP A 543 -6.41 4.80 26.63
N PRO A 544 -6.23 5.90 25.87
CA PRO A 544 -5.11 6.07 24.94
C PRO A 544 -3.72 6.03 25.59
N ALA A 545 -3.62 6.16 26.92
CA ALA A 545 -2.36 6.01 27.66
C ALA A 545 -2.13 4.56 28.15
N SER A 546 -3.14 3.69 28.07
CA SER A 546 -3.08 2.28 28.47
C SER A 546 -3.93 1.36 27.56
N PRO A 547 -3.66 1.33 26.24
CA PRO A 547 -4.32 0.40 25.31
C PRO A 547 -4.04 -1.05 25.71
N ARG A 548 -4.97 -1.96 25.40
CA ARG A 548 -4.93 -3.35 25.91
C ARG A 548 -5.61 -4.33 24.97
N VAL A 549 -5.12 -5.57 24.92
CA VAL A 549 -5.86 -6.67 24.28
C VAL A 549 -7.10 -6.98 25.12
N ALA A 550 -8.27 -6.82 24.53
CA ALA A 550 -9.55 -7.15 25.16
C ALA A 550 -9.96 -8.61 24.91
N GLY A 551 -9.66 -9.13 23.72
CA GLY A 551 -10.01 -10.50 23.31
C GLY A 551 -9.26 -10.97 22.06
N GLU A 552 -9.41 -12.25 21.78
CA GLU A 552 -8.74 -12.98 20.70
C GLU A 552 -9.71 -14.06 20.17
N LEU A 553 -9.88 -14.15 18.86
CA LEU A 553 -10.65 -15.18 18.18
C LEU A 553 -9.79 -15.88 17.13
N LYS A 554 -9.46 -17.16 17.36
CA LYS A 554 -8.78 -17.96 16.35
C LYS A 554 -9.74 -18.51 15.31
N VAL A 555 -9.41 -18.30 14.03
CA VAL A 555 -10.07 -18.90 12.86
C VAL A 555 -9.05 -19.62 11.99
N ASN A 556 -9.51 -20.58 11.19
CA ASN A 556 -8.68 -21.11 10.11
C ASN A 556 -8.69 -20.11 8.94
N GLY A 557 -7.60 -20.06 8.17
CA GLY A 557 -7.41 -19.00 7.18
C GLY A 557 -7.16 -17.64 7.85
N TYR A 558 -7.46 -16.55 7.16
CA TYR A 558 -7.37 -15.17 7.66
C TYR A 558 -8.26 -14.20 6.86
N SER A 559 -8.51 -13.00 7.39
CA SER A 559 -9.21 -11.91 6.68
C SER A 559 -8.24 -10.79 6.31
N GLY A 560 -7.75 -10.74 5.06
CA GLY A 560 -6.87 -9.66 4.61
C GLY A 560 -7.55 -8.28 4.55
N TYR A 561 -8.90 -8.24 4.52
CA TYR A 561 -9.68 -7.02 4.62
C TYR A 561 -10.83 -7.16 5.64
N LEU A 562 -11.13 -6.08 6.39
CA LEU A 562 -12.21 -5.99 7.37
C LEU A 562 -13.11 -4.76 7.07
N HIS A 563 -14.43 -4.99 7.00
CA HIS A 563 -15.43 -3.99 6.61
C HIS A 563 -16.59 -3.86 7.63
N PRO A 564 -16.93 -2.66 8.16
CA PRO A 564 -18.02 -2.47 9.11
C PRO A 564 -19.42 -2.71 8.51
N LEU A 565 -20.23 -3.56 9.15
CA LEU A 565 -21.61 -3.87 8.74
C LEU A 565 -22.68 -3.17 9.61
N GLY A 566 -22.28 -2.36 10.58
CA GLY A 566 -23.15 -1.80 11.62
C GLY A 566 -23.50 -2.79 12.74
N ASP A 567 -24.13 -2.30 13.81
CA ASP A 567 -24.68 -3.10 14.93
C ASP A 567 -23.68 -4.06 15.62
N GLY A 568 -22.38 -3.77 15.54
CA GLY A 568 -21.30 -4.62 16.05
C GLY A 568 -21.00 -5.85 15.20
N LEU A 569 -21.38 -5.83 13.92
CA LEU A 569 -21.00 -6.82 12.92
C LEU A 569 -19.88 -6.28 12.00
N VAL A 570 -18.94 -7.15 11.65
CA VAL A 570 -17.85 -6.88 10.70
C VAL A 570 -17.77 -8.01 9.68
N LEU A 571 -17.60 -7.66 8.40
CA LEU A 571 -17.30 -8.61 7.33
C LEU A 571 -15.78 -8.70 7.15
N GLY A 572 -15.22 -9.88 7.32
CA GLY A 572 -13.89 -10.21 6.82
C GLY A 572 -13.95 -10.73 5.40
N VAL A 573 -13.02 -10.29 4.56
CA VAL A 573 -12.75 -10.81 3.22
C VAL A 573 -11.30 -11.29 3.21
N GLY A 574 -11.04 -12.49 2.69
CA GLY A 574 -9.69 -13.03 2.62
C GLY A 574 -9.67 -14.49 2.18
N MET A 575 -8.90 -15.32 2.89
CA MET A 575 -8.62 -16.70 2.53
C MET A 575 -9.10 -17.68 3.61
N ASP A 576 -9.77 -18.75 3.20
CA ASP A 576 -10.02 -19.94 4.04
C ASP A 576 -8.74 -20.77 4.21
N GLY A 577 -8.74 -21.67 5.20
CA GLY A 577 -7.64 -22.61 5.38
C GLY A 577 -7.99 -23.85 6.18
N THR A 578 -7.09 -24.83 6.13
CA THR A 578 -7.13 -26.05 6.95
C THR A 578 -6.61 -25.78 8.37
N ALA A 579 -6.84 -26.73 9.29
CA ALA A 579 -6.36 -26.65 10.67
C ALA A 579 -4.83 -26.85 10.83
N ASP A 580 -4.14 -27.23 9.75
CA ASP A 580 -2.67 -27.25 9.61
C ASP A 580 -2.11 -25.97 8.94
N GLY A 581 -2.99 -25.05 8.53
CA GLY A 581 -2.63 -23.75 7.95
C GLY A 581 -2.36 -23.76 6.45
N THR A 582 -2.79 -24.80 5.74
CA THR A 582 -2.81 -24.79 4.27
C THR A 582 -3.99 -23.91 3.81
N LEU A 583 -3.71 -22.81 3.11
CA LEU A 583 -4.74 -21.94 2.51
C LEU A 583 -5.46 -22.68 1.37
N THR A 584 -6.77 -22.43 1.21
CA THR A 584 -7.64 -23.23 0.33
C THR A 584 -8.30 -22.43 -0.79
N THR A 585 -9.00 -21.35 -0.46
CA THR A 585 -9.85 -20.58 -1.40
C THR A 585 -10.20 -19.21 -0.81
N ALA A 586 -10.71 -18.28 -1.61
CA ALA A 586 -11.26 -17.03 -1.12
C ALA A 586 -12.51 -17.26 -0.26
N GLN A 587 -12.66 -16.49 0.82
CA GLN A 587 -13.77 -16.60 1.77
C GLN A 587 -14.22 -15.22 2.26
N VAL A 588 -15.51 -15.13 2.57
CA VAL A 588 -16.06 -14.09 3.44
C VAL A 588 -16.52 -14.68 4.77
N SER A 589 -16.26 -13.98 5.86
CA SER A 589 -16.65 -14.35 7.22
C SER A 589 -17.33 -13.17 7.91
N THR A 590 -18.33 -13.42 8.75
CA THR A 590 -18.96 -12.37 9.58
C THR A 590 -18.60 -12.55 11.04
N PHE A 591 -18.31 -11.45 11.72
CA PHE A 591 -17.85 -11.43 13.10
C PHE A 591 -18.74 -10.54 13.98
N ASP A 592 -19.16 -11.06 15.14
CA ASP A 592 -19.76 -10.27 16.22
C ASP A 592 -18.65 -9.75 17.12
N VAL A 593 -18.57 -8.43 17.23
CA VAL A 593 -17.55 -7.70 18.01
C VAL A 593 -18.15 -6.79 19.08
N ARG A 594 -19.46 -6.90 19.36
CA ARG A 594 -20.20 -6.10 20.36
C ARG A 594 -19.66 -6.22 21.79
N ASP A 595 -18.98 -7.33 22.07
CA ASP A 595 -18.28 -7.59 23.32
C ASP A 595 -16.83 -7.90 22.95
N PRO A 596 -15.91 -6.91 22.97
CA PRO A 596 -14.52 -7.10 22.57
C PRO A 596 -13.77 -8.22 23.34
N ALA A 597 -14.29 -8.64 24.50
CA ALA A 597 -13.76 -9.77 25.27
C ALA A 597 -14.42 -11.13 24.93
N LYS A 598 -15.35 -11.18 23.97
CA LYS A 598 -16.09 -12.38 23.50
C LYS A 598 -16.38 -12.30 21.99
N LEU A 599 -15.37 -11.95 21.21
CA LEU A 599 -15.41 -12.04 19.75
C LEU A 599 -15.91 -13.41 19.28
N GLY A 600 -16.74 -13.44 18.24
CA GLY A 600 -17.24 -14.69 17.66
C GLY A 600 -17.50 -14.59 16.17
N ARG A 601 -17.07 -15.60 15.40
CA ARG A 601 -17.50 -15.75 14.00
C ARG A 601 -18.95 -16.21 13.98
N VAL A 602 -19.80 -15.45 13.32
CA VAL A 602 -21.23 -15.73 13.12
C VAL A 602 -21.40 -16.75 12.00
N ASP A 603 -20.83 -16.46 10.83
CA ASP A 603 -20.95 -17.29 9.63
C ASP A 603 -19.70 -17.19 8.74
N ALA A 604 -19.58 -18.09 7.76
CA ALA A 604 -18.51 -18.09 6.76
C ALA A 604 -18.94 -18.78 5.45
N GLU A 605 -18.77 -18.10 4.33
CA GLU A 605 -19.11 -18.58 2.99
C GLU A 605 -17.86 -18.58 2.10
N ALA A 606 -17.53 -19.73 1.51
CA ALA A 606 -16.42 -19.89 0.57
C ALA A 606 -16.85 -19.45 -0.84
N LEU A 607 -15.94 -18.79 -1.56
CA LEU A 607 -16.23 -18.15 -2.84
C LEU A 607 -15.71 -18.97 -4.03
N PRO A 608 -16.31 -18.87 -5.23
CA PRO A 608 -15.80 -19.50 -6.45
C PRO A 608 -14.51 -18.82 -6.94
N GLY A 609 -13.37 -19.13 -6.33
CA GLY A 609 -12.07 -18.58 -6.73
C GLY A 609 -10.88 -19.21 -6.01
N GLY A 610 -9.67 -18.82 -6.42
CA GLY A 610 -8.43 -19.15 -5.73
C GLY A 610 -8.07 -18.11 -4.66
N TRP A 611 -8.16 -16.83 -4.99
CA TRP A 611 -7.83 -15.68 -4.14
C TRP A 611 -8.79 -14.51 -4.40
N THR A 612 -8.63 -13.40 -3.68
CA THR A 612 -9.39 -12.16 -3.86
C THR A 612 -8.46 -10.96 -3.97
N ASP A 613 -8.67 -10.15 -5.00
CA ASP A 613 -7.82 -8.98 -5.28
C ASP A 613 -8.04 -7.84 -4.26
N VAL A 614 -9.09 -7.95 -3.44
CA VAL A 614 -9.42 -7.07 -2.30
C VAL A 614 -8.30 -7.01 -1.24
N GLU A 615 -7.47 -8.06 -1.11
CA GLU A 615 -6.32 -8.04 -0.19
C GLU A 615 -5.17 -7.15 -0.67
N GLY A 616 -5.02 -6.99 -2.00
CA GLY A 616 -4.05 -6.07 -2.59
C GLY A 616 -4.62 -4.65 -2.71
N ASP A 617 -5.92 -4.54 -3.02
CA ASP A 617 -6.60 -3.27 -3.14
C ASP A 617 -8.07 -3.32 -2.69
N SER A 618 -8.30 -2.80 -1.48
CA SER A 618 -9.63 -2.69 -0.89
C SER A 618 -10.63 -1.85 -1.69
N ARG A 619 -10.20 -1.00 -2.65
CA ARG A 619 -11.13 -0.25 -3.52
C ARG A 619 -11.97 -1.15 -4.41
N ALA A 620 -11.46 -2.34 -4.74
CA ALA A 620 -12.15 -3.32 -5.58
C ALA A 620 -13.36 -3.99 -4.88
N PHE A 621 -13.46 -3.89 -3.55
CA PHE A 621 -14.64 -4.28 -2.78
C PHE A 621 -15.70 -3.19 -2.76
N SER A 622 -16.98 -3.57 -2.73
CA SER A 622 -18.08 -2.65 -2.41
C SER A 622 -19.13 -3.32 -1.52
N TYR A 623 -19.62 -2.61 -0.50
CA TYR A 623 -20.80 -3.02 0.27
C TYR A 623 -21.96 -2.05 0.01
N LEU A 624 -23.18 -2.59 -0.05
CA LEU A 624 -24.40 -1.85 -0.34
C LEU A 624 -25.34 -1.92 0.86
N PRO A 625 -25.29 -0.96 1.81
CA PRO A 625 -26.04 -1.06 3.06
C PRO A 625 -27.56 -1.22 2.89
N ALA A 626 -28.16 -0.51 1.92
CA ALA A 626 -29.61 -0.57 1.67
C ALA A 626 -30.08 -1.91 1.07
N GLN A 627 -29.19 -2.66 0.43
CA GLN A 627 -29.44 -3.98 -0.16
C GLN A 627 -28.88 -5.12 0.71
N ARG A 628 -28.10 -4.77 1.75
CA ARG A 628 -27.21 -5.62 2.55
C ARG A 628 -26.43 -6.63 1.69
N LEU A 629 -25.69 -6.10 0.71
CA LEU A 629 -25.03 -6.89 -0.33
C LEU A 629 -23.55 -6.48 -0.44
N ALA A 630 -22.64 -7.42 -0.20
CA ALA A 630 -21.21 -7.27 -0.50
C ALA A 630 -20.94 -7.73 -1.95
N LEU A 631 -20.08 -7.01 -2.64
CA LEU A 631 -19.58 -7.30 -3.98
C LEU A 631 -18.08 -7.56 -3.86
N VAL A 632 -17.68 -8.80 -4.14
CA VAL A 632 -16.32 -9.29 -3.92
C VAL A 632 -15.75 -9.83 -5.23
N PRO A 633 -14.71 -9.20 -5.81
CA PRO A 633 -13.96 -9.79 -6.91
C PRO A 633 -13.09 -10.94 -6.39
N VAL A 634 -13.13 -12.08 -7.06
CA VAL A 634 -12.28 -13.25 -6.80
C VAL A 634 -11.71 -13.79 -8.10
N SER A 635 -10.52 -14.37 -8.03
CA SER A 635 -9.72 -14.76 -9.19
C SER A 635 -9.11 -16.14 -8.96
N GLY A 636 -8.98 -16.97 -10.00
CA GLY A 636 -8.49 -18.35 -9.85
C GLY A 636 -8.30 -19.10 -11.18
N GLU A 637 -8.08 -20.41 -11.12
CA GLU A 637 -7.88 -21.26 -12.31
C GLU A 637 -9.07 -21.27 -13.29
N SER A 638 -10.27 -20.91 -12.83
CA SER A 638 -11.48 -20.76 -13.64
C SER A 638 -11.60 -19.40 -14.34
N GLY A 639 -10.79 -18.41 -13.96
CA GLY A 639 -10.87 -17.02 -14.40
C GLY A 639 -11.23 -16.06 -13.26
N SER A 640 -11.66 -14.86 -13.63
CA SER A 640 -12.14 -13.85 -12.67
C SER A 640 -13.65 -13.94 -12.47
N HIS A 641 -14.14 -13.66 -11.27
CA HIS A 641 -15.55 -13.63 -10.92
C HIS A 641 -15.87 -12.38 -10.09
N LEU A 642 -17.03 -11.75 -10.31
CA LEU A 642 -17.65 -10.90 -9.30
C LEU A 642 -18.69 -11.71 -8.55
N VAL A 643 -18.59 -11.78 -7.22
CA VAL A 643 -19.55 -12.51 -6.39
C VAL A 643 -20.34 -11.52 -5.53
N ALA A 644 -21.67 -11.62 -5.58
CA ALA A 644 -22.58 -10.84 -4.77
C ALA A 644 -23.04 -11.69 -3.56
N VAL A 645 -22.59 -11.33 -2.37
CA VAL A 645 -22.93 -12.04 -1.11
C VAL A 645 -23.90 -11.19 -0.30
N ARG A 646 -25.05 -11.77 0.05
CA ARG A 646 -26.05 -11.15 0.92
C ARG A 646 -25.68 -11.38 2.39
N VAL A 647 -25.77 -10.32 3.18
CA VAL A 647 -25.52 -10.31 4.62
C VAL A 647 -26.85 -10.09 5.36
N ALA A 648 -27.34 -11.09 6.09
CA ALA A 648 -28.54 -10.94 6.91
C ALA A 648 -28.33 -9.99 8.10
N GLU A 649 -29.41 -9.53 8.74
CA GLU A 649 -29.33 -8.76 10.01
C GLU A 649 -28.73 -9.59 11.16
N SER A 650 -28.87 -10.92 11.09
CA SER A 650 -28.20 -11.89 11.98
C SER A 650 -26.69 -11.96 11.79
N GLY A 651 -26.18 -11.52 10.62
CA GLY A 651 -24.82 -11.80 10.15
C GLY A 651 -24.69 -13.09 9.32
N GLU A 652 -25.76 -13.85 9.12
CA GLU A 652 -25.74 -15.02 8.21
C GLU A 652 -25.46 -14.60 6.76
N LEU A 653 -24.72 -15.43 6.03
CA LEU A 653 -24.23 -15.17 4.67
C LEU A 653 -24.95 -16.04 3.63
N SER A 654 -25.02 -15.55 2.38
CA SER A 654 -25.48 -16.36 1.24
C SER A 654 -25.05 -15.73 -0.09
N VAL A 655 -24.50 -16.54 -1.01
CA VAL A 655 -24.29 -16.07 -2.40
C VAL A 655 -25.65 -15.78 -3.06
N ALA A 656 -25.79 -14.56 -3.58
CA ALA A 656 -26.99 -14.06 -4.26
C ALA A 656 -26.81 -13.90 -5.78
N GLY A 657 -25.56 -13.86 -6.25
CA GLY A 657 -25.18 -13.77 -7.67
C GLY A 657 -23.68 -14.06 -7.87
N ASP A 658 -23.33 -14.55 -9.04
CA ASP A 658 -21.95 -14.86 -9.47
C ASP A 658 -21.84 -14.52 -10.97
N PHE A 659 -20.93 -13.63 -11.32
CA PHE A 659 -20.63 -13.22 -12.70
C PHE A 659 -19.19 -13.62 -13.05
N ALA A 660 -19.07 -14.76 -13.71
CA ALA A 660 -17.80 -15.29 -14.21
C ALA A 660 -17.36 -14.61 -15.52
N GLN A 661 -16.07 -14.31 -15.61
CA GLN A 661 -15.34 -13.87 -16.80
C GLN A 661 -14.42 -15.02 -17.27
N GLY A 662 -13.82 -14.88 -18.47
CA GLY A 662 -12.89 -15.89 -18.99
C GLY A 662 -11.52 -15.89 -18.28
N VAL A 663 -10.75 -16.97 -18.45
CA VAL A 663 -9.37 -17.09 -17.91
C VAL A 663 -8.37 -16.09 -18.50
N GLU A 664 -8.69 -15.49 -19.64
CA GLU A 664 -7.89 -14.43 -20.30
C GLU A 664 -8.35 -13.01 -19.87
N THR A 665 -9.40 -12.92 -19.04
CA THR A 665 -10.08 -11.68 -18.66
C THR A 665 -9.96 -11.42 -17.16
N TRP A 666 -9.35 -10.28 -16.83
CA TRP A 666 -9.16 -9.81 -15.46
C TRP A 666 -10.30 -8.86 -15.08
N LEU A 667 -11.01 -9.16 -14.00
CA LEU A 667 -11.99 -8.25 -13.41
C LEU A 667 -11.26 -7.20 -12.57
N VAL A 668 -11.14 -5.98 -13.08
CA VAL A 668 -10.28 -4.96 -12.47
C VAL A 668 -11.03 -4.17 -11.37
N ARG A 669 -12.30 -3.84 -11.59
CA ARG A 669 -13.16 -3.10 -10.64
C ARG A 669 -14.64 -3.43 -10.75
N ALA A 670 -15.38 -3.15 -9.68
CA ALA A 670 -16.85 -3.10 -9.66
C ALA A 670 -17.31 -1.84 -8.91
N ALA A 671 -18.08 -0.97 -9.58
CA ALA A 671 -18.55 0.31 -9.04
C ALA A 671 -20.10 0.37 -9.05
N PRO A 672 -20.76 0.59 -7.91
CA PRO A 672 -22.23 0.65 -7.85
C PRO A 672 -22.82 1.85 -8.58
N VAL A 673 -23.95 1.64 -9.25
CA VAL A 673 -24.68 2.65 -10.03
C VAL A 673 -26.18 2.59 -9.72
N PRO A 674 -27.00 3.62 -10.05
CA PRO A 674 -28.41 3.66 -9.64
C PRO A 674 -29.24 2.44 -10.06
N ASP A 675 -28.95 1.84 -11.22
CA ASP A 675 -29.68 0.69 -11.78
C ASP A 675 -28.95 -0.67 -11.58
N GLY A 676 -27.82 -0.73 -10.83
CA GLY A 676 -27.05 -1.97 -10.66
C GLY A 676 -25.59 -1.80 -10.22
N VAL A 677 -24.67 -2.54 -10.84
CA VAL A 677 -23.21 -2.35 -10.71
C VAL A 677 -22.56 -2.36 -12.09
N VAL A 678 -21.59 -1.48 -12.33
CA VAL A 678 -20.74 -1.52 -13.52
C VAL A 678 -19.41 -2.16 -13.17
N THR A 679 -19.03 -3.20 -13.89
CA THR A 679 -17.69 -3.79 -13.81
C THR A 679 -16.78 -3.21 -14.89
N VAL A 680 -15.50 -3.03 -14.56
CA VAL A 680 -14.43 -2.78 -15.53
C VAL A 680 -13.58 -4.06 -15.61
N SER A 681 -13.46 -4.63 -16.81
CA SER A 681 -12.59 -5.79 -17.06
C SER A 681 -11.63 -5.56 -18.23
N GLU A 682 -10.51 -6.28 -18.20
CA GLU A 682 -9.44 -6.21 -19.19
C GLU A 682 -9.12 -7.61 -19.71
N THR A 683 -9.27 -7.85 -21.01
CA THR A 683 -8.99 -9.14 -21.66
C THR A 683 -7.69 -9.05 -22.45
N TYR A 684 -6.73 -9.92 -22.16
CA TYR A 684 -5.45 -9.96 -22.88
C TYR A 684 -5.55 -10.79 -24.15
N THR A 685 -5.14 -10.22 -25.29
CA THR A 685 -5.16 -10.89 -26.59
C THR A 685 -3.78 -10.86 -27.26
N GLU A 686 -3.59 -11.62 -28.34
CA GLU A 686 -2.38 -11.57 -29.19
C GLU A 686 -2.05 -10.16 -29.75
N LYS A 687 -2.97 -9.18 -29.64
CA LYS A 687 -2.84 -7.82 -30.19
C LYS A 687 -2.68 -6.73 -29.13
N GLY A 688 -2.62 -7.09 -27.85
CA GLY A 688 -2.76 -6.18 -26.71
C GLY A 688 -4.02 -6.50 -25.90
N SER A 689 -4.30 -5.71 -24.87
CA SER A 689 -5.54 -5.83 -24.11
C SER A 689 -6.71 -5.06 -24.73
N GLU A 690 -7.93 -5.58 -24.54
CA GLU A 690 -9.20 -4.86 -24.79
C GLU A 690 -9.93 -4.67 -23.45
N ARG A 691 -10.50 -3.49 -23.20
CA ARG A 691 -11.23 -3.15 -21.97
C ARG A 691 -12.73 -3.00 -22.19
N PHE A 692 -13.49 -3.53 -21.24
CA PHE A 692 -14.96 -3.64 -21.28
C PHE A 692 -15.58 -3.05 -20.02
N LEU A 693 -16.69 -2.33 -20.20
CA LEU A 693 -17.61 -1.94 -19.13
C LEU A 693 -18.91 -2.75 -19.28
N THR A 694 -19.18 -3.61 -18.32
CA THR A 694 -20.39 -4.46 -18.29
C THR A 694 -21.31 -3.98 -17.17
N LEU A 695 -22.59 -3.73 -17.47
CA LEU A 695 -23.61 -3.36 -16.48
C LEU A 695 -24.36 -4.60 -16.03
N LEU A 696 -24.33 -4.89 -14.72
CA LEU A 696 -24.91 -6.07 -14.10
C LEU A 696 -26.10 -5.71 -13.21
N GLU A 697 -27.19 -6.47 -13.32
CA GLU A 697 -28.38 -6.34 -12.48
C GLU A 697 -28.18 -6.96 -11.10
N LEU A 698 -28.39 -6.16 -10.05
CA LEU A 698 -28.34 -6.61 -8.67
C LEU A 698 -29.66 -7.30 -8.25
N PRO A 699 -29.63 -8.35 -7.40
CA PRO A 699 -28.45 -8.93 -6.74
C PRO A 699 -27.82 -10.10 -7.52
N GLY A 700 -28.41 -10.53 -8.64
CA GLY A 700 -28.03 -11.75 -9.36
C GLY A 700 -26.78 -11.64 -10.22
N LEU A 701 -26.28 -10.43 -10.44
CA LEU A 701 -25.17 -10.09 -11.34
C LEU A 701 -25.41 -10.49 -12.81
N THR A 702 -26.67 -10.51 -13.25
CA THR A 702 -27.04 -10.79 -14.64
C THR A 702 -26.60 -9.63 -15.54
N PRO A 703 -25.79 -9.85 -16.60
CA PRO A 703 -25.45 -8.81 -17.56
C PRO A 703 -26.69 -8.23 -18.24
N ARG A 704 -26.73 -6.90 -18.36
CA ARG A 704 -27.79 -6.15 -19.06
C ARG A 704 -27.28 -5.47 -20.33
N ASP A 705 -26.10 -4.85 -20.26
CA ASP A 705 -25.46 -4.18 -21.39
C ASP A 705 -23.93 -4.23 -21.24
N GLU A 706 -23.20 -4.10 -22.34
CA GLU A 706 -21.74 -4.17 -22.38
C GLU A 706 -21.15 -3.25 -23.46
N VAL A 707 -20.17 -2.44 -23.06
CA VAL A 707 -19.49 -1.48 -23.93
C VAL A 707 -17.99 -1.73 -23.88
N ARG A 708 -17.40 -2.09 -25.03
CA ARG A 708 -15.95 -2.05 -25.23
C ARG A 708 -15.49 -0.60 -25.47
N LEU A 709 -14.37 -0.19 -24.87
CA LEU A 709 -13.93 1.20 -24.91
C LEU A 709 -12.89 1.53 -25.99
N ASP A 710 -12.19 0.52 -26.54
CA ASP A 710 -11.12 0.66 -27.54
C ASP A 710 -11.61 0.68 -29.01
#